data_AF-A0A935FLI5-F1
#
_entry.id   AF-A0A935FLI5-F1
#
_cell.length_a   1.000
_cell.length_b   1.000
_cell.length_c   1.000
_cell.angle_alpha   90.00
_cell.angle_beta   90.00
_cell.angle_gamma   90.00
#
_symmetry.space_group_name_H-M   'P 1'
#
loop_
_entity.id
_entity.type
_entity.pdbx_description
1 polymer ?
#
loop_
_entity_poly.entity_id
_entity_poly.type
_entity_poly.pdbx_seq_one_letter_code
_entity_poly.pdbx_strand_id
1 'polypeptide(L)'
;MAKGHMLKEPTNEEMALTANLAISYGAKGLMYFAWGSSNSTYDTARVDSTGPVICSRGLVNTDYTPRRLNVYGQNKWEAIKQINEKIKKWDSYLMRFDSQRSSYIVRSEKNALTSETFFDDILTYKPLDQDFPSHQFYPETEAQRYLQLATFNDPNSEVDKFFMVVNRRCSPFNSNDPGLISGIRYVTVKIDSNHSEFSGFNNWSLYDLENDSLTATFDKRDNSTIDLGWFLPGEGKLYKLAPVMQEGGTLVVDEDCGGFEFDCKGEVNNNGYDITIVPNTTIVFANTSARLNMNGGNFKSGIYPDESLPITLKSVGSTTWKGMKLNGCTNVEIFSTDFEDVSPYQVDSTYAVEITDCGYVNISNSGFIAEPSTNTGALLISYTSDTSGSRIDGVYLYNNNFNMNLNAMPAVSVIATGYVVFPMLMEWNSFESNSVNSSVAILLSNVTGGAIKENNFTGYDKTVFMLGSSIDFYGNSIIGSDQSSKGILQYAASNANLSASGEMFTGGYNTVTVGGQTAKCIELRNSYLLIDHGYNTFRLESSITGNYHLEGTIPNDYGADPYPAELNCYQIGNPNTEPKHNVRWIDETPINFDFDPADCEVTEQENLMVFNLDNGINDTVRYESGCSGGGESNVKLPARAGGELKITNMEKLQELVQFLRV
;
A
#
# COMPACT_ATOMS: atom_id res chain seq x y z
N MET A 1 -12.54 -46.74 -47.24
CA MET A 1 -11.64 -45.60 -47.57
C MET A 1 -12.46 -44.54 -48.26
N ALA A 2 -12.54 -43.34 -47.69
CA ALA A 2 -13.24 -42.21 -48.30
C ALA A 2 -12.54 -41.84 -49.62
N LYS A 3 -13.15 -42.21 -50.74
CA LYS A 3 -12.75 -41.75 -52.08
C LYS A 3 -13.21 -40.29 -52.20
N GLY A 4 -12.29 -39.32 -52.03
CA GLY A 4 -12.65 -37.92 -52.27
C GLY A 4 -11.72 -36.84 -51.71
N HIS A 5 -10.86 -37.13 -50.75
CA HIS A 5 -9.90 -36.12 -50.29
C HIS A 5 -8.59 -36.24 -51.08
N MET A 6 -8.44 -35.41 -52.12
CA MET A 6 -7.12 -35.14 -52.67
C MET A 6 -6.26 -34.55 -51.55
N LEU A 7 -5.11 -35.15 -51.25
CA LEU A 7 -4.15 -34.61 -50.28
C LEU A 7 -3.61 -33.29 -50.85
N LYS A 8 -4.16 -32.16 -50.39
CA LYS A 8 -3.61 -30.84 -50.68
C LYS A 8 -2.38 -30.58 -49.82
N GLU A 9 -1.45 -29.78 -50.34
CA GLU A 9 -0.31 -29.28 -49.57
C GLU A 9 -0.80 -28.47 -48.35
N PRO A 10 -0.21 -28.63 -47.15
CA PRO A 10 -0.54 -27.77 -46.02
C PRO A 10 -0.10 -26.32 -46.28
N THR A 11 -1.01 -25.36 -46.07
CA THR A 11 -0.70 -23.93 -46.11
C THR A 11 0.15 -23.50 -44.91
N ASN A 12 0.65 -22.26 -44.93
CA ASN A 12 1.41 -21.72 -43.80
C ASN A 12 0.52 -21.61 -42.55
N GLU A 13 -0.74 -21.22 -42.73
CA GLU A 13 -1.77 -21.12 -41.70
C GLU A 13 -2.17 -22.50 -41.15
N GLU A 14 -2.21 -23.54 -41.99
CA GLU A 14 -2.46 -24.93 -41.53
C GLU A 14 -1.28 -25.47 -40.70
N MET A 15 -0.04 -25.12 -41.07
CA MET A 15 1.15 -25.45 -40.27
C MET A 15 1.13 -24.71 -38.93
N ALA A 16 0.83 -23.41 -38.92
CA ALA A 16 0.70 -22.61 -37.71
C ALA A 16 -0.43 -23.13 -36.81
N LEU A 17 -1.59 -23.47 -37.40
CA LEU A 17 -2.69 -24.07 -36.65
C LEU A 17 -2.27 -25.38 -35.99
N THR A 18 -1.57 -26.26 -36.72
CA THR A 18 -1.13 -27.55 -36.18
C THR A 18 -0.20 -27.36 -34.98
N ALA A 19 0.73 -26.42 -35.09
CA ALA A 19 1.63 -26.04 -34.00
C ALA A 19 0.87 -25.52 -32.77
N ASN A 20 0.00 -24.53 -32.97
CA ASN A 20 -0.76 -23.89 -31.88
C ASN A 20 -1.78 -24.84 -31.24
N LEU A 21 -2.41 -25.73 -32.02
CA LEU A 21 -3.27 -26.78 -31.47
C LEU A 21 -2.47 -27.74 -30.61
N ALA A 22 -1.29 -28.20 -31.06
CA ALA A 22 -0.46 -29.10 -30.25
C ALA A 22 -0.13 -28.47 -28.89
N ILE A 23 0.24 -27.18 -28.86
CA ILE A 23 0.51 -26.43 -27.63
C ILE A 23 -0.74 -26.28 -26.77
N SER A 24 -1.89 -25.97 -27.36
CA SER A 24 -3.18 -25.92 -26.65
C SER A 24 -3.59 -27.27 -26.02
N TYR A 25 -3.00 -28.38 -26.51
CA TYR A 25 -3.11 -29.72 -25.93
C TYR A 25 -1.85 -30.10 -25.13
N GLY A 26 -1.07 -29.14 -24.65
CA GLY A 26 0.03 -29.33 -23.69
C GLY A 26 1.35 -29.81 -24.29
N ALA A 27 1.55 -29.69 -25.61
CA ALA A 27 2.86 -29.92 -26.19
C ALA A 27 3.84 -28.85 -25.69
N LYS A 28 4.94 -29.28 -25.07
CA LYS A 28 6.03 -28.40 -24.62
C LYS A 28 7.05 -28.08 -25.72
N GLY A 29 6.90 -28.68 -26.90
CA GLY A 29 7.79 -28.48 -28.03
C GLY A 29 7.24 -29.14 -29.29
N LEU A 30 7.80 -28.76 -30.43
CA LEU A 30 7.41 -29.29 -31.74
C LEU A 30 8.58 -29.98 -32.42
N MET A 31 8.31 -31.12 -33.02
CA MET A 31 9.23 -31.83 -33.90
C MET A 31 8.62 -31.91 -35.29
N TYR A 32 9.29 -31.33 -36.27
CA TYR A 32 8.84 -31.36 -37.66
C TYR A 32 9.38 -32.61 -38.35
N PHE A 33 8.48 -33.48 -38.80
CA PHE A 33 8.84 -34.67 -39.56
C PHE A 33 8.30 -34.56 -40.99
N ALA A 34 9.15 -34.81 -41.98
CA ALA A 34 8.72 -34.99 -43.36
C ALA A 34 8.41 -36.47 -43.60
N TRP A 35 7.12 -36.83 -43.59
CA TRP A 35 6.72 -38.18 -43.97
C TRP A 35 6.65 -38.28 -45.50
N GLY A 36 7.41 -39.21 -46.08
CA GLY A 36 7.22 -39.61 -47.47
C GLY A 36 6.14 -40.68 -47.53
N SER A 37 4.99 -40.40 -48.15
CA SER A 37 4.10 -41.49 -48.55
C SER A 37 4.80 -42.27 -49.66
N SER A 38 5.32 -43.46 -49.34
CA SER A 38 5.80 -44.38 -50.36
C SER A 38 4.60 -44.84 -51.19
N ASN A 39 4.67 -44.66 -52.50
CA ASN A 39 3.79 -45.29 -53.49
C ASN A 39 2.28 -45.16 -53.25
N SER A 40 1.70 -44.02 -53.63
CA SER A 40 0.38 -44.08 -54.25
C SER A 40 0.42 -43.40 -55.61
N THR A 41 0.65 -44.22 -56.64
CA THR A 41 0.09 -43.97 -57.97
C THR A 41 -1.44 -43.95 -57.81
N TYR A 42 -1.99 -42.81 -57.40
CA TYR A 42 -3.40 -42.51 -57.61
C TYR A 42 -3.55 -42.08 -59.06
N ASP A 43 -3.90 -43.06 -59.88
CA ASP A 43 -4.48 -43.00 -61.22
C ASP A 43 -3.99 -41.88 -62.16
N THR A 44 -3.09 -42.27 -63.06
CA THR A 44 -2.54 -41.50 -64.19
C THR A 44 -3.55 -41.23 -65.32
N ALA A 45 -4.86 -41.27 -65.07
CA ALA A 45 -5.89 -41.20 -66.13
C ALA A 45 -6.47 -39.80 -66.42
N ARG A 46 -5.77 -38.71 -66.11
CA ARG A 46 -6.00 -37.39 -66.75
C ARG A 46 -4.68 -36.63 -66.95
N VAL A 47 -4.04 -36.93 -68.07
CA VAL A 47 -2.93 -36.16 -68.64
C VAL A 47 -3.53 -35.29 -69.74
N ASP A 48 -4.15 -34.17 -69.37
CA ASP A 48 -4.50 -33.08 -70.28
C ASP A 48 -3.82 -31.77 -69.83
N SER A 49 -2.52 -31.68 -70.09
CA SER A 49 -1.70 -30.45 -70.21
C SER A 49 -1.81 -29.31 -69.16
N THR A 50 -2.54 -29.50 -68.06
CA THR A 50 -2.64 -28.61 -66.89
C THR A 50 -2.78 -29.40 -65.57
N GLY A 51 -2.44 -30.70 -65.60
CA GLY A 51 -2.77 -31.69 -64.57
C GLY A 51 -2.21 -31.40 -63.15
N PRO A 52 -2.88 -31.90 -62.10
CA PRO A 52 -2.73 -31.44 -60.72
C PRO A 52 -1.36 -31.82 -60.12
N VAL A 53 -0.71 -30.84 -59.49
CA VAL A 53 0.56 -31.04 -58.77
C VAL A 53 0.29 -31.87 -57.50
N ILE A 54 0.64 -33.15 -57.55
CA ILE A 54 0.59 -34.07 -56.41
C ILE A 54 1.69 -33.66 -55.41
N CYS A 55 1.30 -33.07 -54.29
CA CYS A 55 2.23 -32.68 -53.23
C CYS A 55 2.38 -33.84 -52.25
N SER A 56 3.30 -34.76 -52.53
CA SER A 56 3.55 -35.93 -51.66
C SER A 56 4.26 -35.60 -50.35
N ARG A 57 4.71 -34.33 -50.16
CA ARG A 57 5.51 -33.91 -49.00
C ARG A 57 5.29 -32.43 -48.69
N GLY A 58 5.07 -32.11 -47.41
CA GLY A 58 4.72 -30.76 -46.96
C GLY A 58 5.84 -29.72 -47.12
N LEU A 59 7.10 -30.06 -46.85
CA LEU A 59 8.23 -29.10 -46.83
C LEU A 59 9.32 -29.36 -47.87
N VAL A 60 9.17 -30.43 -48.63
CA VAL A 60 10.12 -30.81 -49.68
C VAL A 60 9.35 -31.13 -50.95
N ASN A 61 10.02 -30.99 -52.08
CA ASN A 61 9.52 -31.44 -53.36
C ASN A 61 9.60 -32.99 -53.44
N THR A 62 9.04 -33.55 -54.51
CA THR A 62 9.10 -35.00 -54.80
C THR A 62 10.54 -35.51 -54.92
N ASP A 63 11.47 -34.65 -55.34
CA ASP A 63 12.91 -34.91 -55.47
C ASP A 63 13.71 -34.68 -54.17
N TYR A 64 13.03 -34.50 -53.03
CA TYR A 64 13.63 -34.20 -51.71
C TYR A 64 14.31 -32.82 -51.58
N THR A 65 14.25 -31.96 -52.60
CA THR A 65 14.74 -30.58 -52.46
C THR A 65 13.80 -29.75 -51.59
N PRO A 66 14.29 -28.72 -50.88
CA PRO A 66 13.43 -27.87 -50.05
C PRO A 66 12.35 -27.16 -50.87
N ARG A 67 11.09 -27.28 -50.44
CA ARG A 67 9.97 -26.54 -51.04
C ARG A 67 9.95 -25.12 -50.46
N ARG A 68 10.20 -24.10 -51.29
CA ARG A 68 10.31 -22.71 -50.83
C ARG A 68 8.96 -22.01 -50.69
N LEU A 69 8.03 -22.24 -51.62
CA LEU A 69 6.73 -21.59 -51.67
C LEU A 69 5.59 -22.61 -51.56
N ASN A 70 4.48 -22.23 -50.93
CA ASN A 70 3.23 -22.98 -50.97
C ASN A 70 2.38 -22.60 -52.20
N VAL A 71 1.20 -23.22 -52.37
CA VAL A 71 0.27 -22.95 -53.48
C VAL A 71 -0.21 -21.49 -53.57
N TYR A 72 -0.11 -20.72 -52.49
CA TYR A 72 -0.44 -19.29 -52.42
C TYR A 72 0.78 -18.38 -52.58
N GLY A 73 1.95 -18.93 -52.92
CA GLY A 73 3.19 -18.17 -53.12
C GLY A 73 3.86 -17.70 -51.82
N GLN A 74 3.43 -18.19 -50.65
CA GLN A 74 4.03 -17.80 -49.36
C GLN A 74 5.27 -18.65 -49.05
N ASN A 75 6.28 -18.05 -48.41
CA ASN A 75 7.51 -18.75 -48.03
C ASN A 75 7.26 -19.73 -46.87
N LYS A 76 7.52 -21.03 -47.09
CA LYS A 76 7.26 -22.08 -46.10
C LYS A 76 8.28 -22.13 -44.98
N TRP A 77 9.55 -21.95 -45.32
CA TRP A 77 10.65 -22.05 -44.34
C TRP A 77 10.65 -20.86 -43.41
N GLU A 78 10.29 -19.68 -43.93
CA GLU A 78 10.10 -18.50 -43.08
C GLU A 78 8.92 -18.69 -42.12
N ALA A 79 7.81 -19.28 -42.57
CA ALA A 79 6.68 -19.58 -41.67
C ALA A 79 7.07 -20.54 -40.53
N ILE A 80 7.85 -21.59 -40.82
CA ILE A 80 8.38 -22.49 -39.77
C ILE A 80 9.28 -21.74 -38.80
N LYS A 81 10.15 -20.88 -39.33
CA LYS A 81 11.04 -20.05 -38.51
C LYS A 81 10.24 -19.16 -37.56
N GLN A 82 9.21 -18.48 -38.07
CA GLN A 82 8.31 -17.63 -37.28
C GLN A 82 7.55 -18.42 -36.21
N ILE A 83 7.05 -19.62 -36.53
CA ILE A 83 6.40 -20.50 -35.55
C ILE A 83 7.39 -20.85 -34.42
N ASN A 84 8.61 -21.23 -34.75
CA ASN A 84 9.62 -21.60 -33.75
C ASN A 84 10.08 -20.39 -32.92
N GLU A 85 10.23 -19.21 -33.54
CA GLU A 85 10.56 -17.97 -32.84
C GLU A 85 9.46 -17.59 -31.85
N LYS A 86 8.18 -17.76 -32.23
CA LYS A 86 7.03 -17.52 -31.35
C LYS A 86 6.98 -18.49 -30.17
N ILE A 87 7.15 -19.78 -30.42
CA ILE A 87 7.17 -20.80 -29.35
C ILE A 87 8.33 -20.57 -28.39
N LYS A 88 9.50 -20.17 -28.91
CA LYS A 88 10.67 -19.87 -28.09
C LYS A 88 10.42 -18.73 -27.11
N LYS A 89 9.58 -17.75 -27.46
CA LYS A 89 9.17 -16.68 -26.53
C LYS A 89 8.31 -17.21 -25.38
N TRP A 90 7.56 -18.29 -25.60
CA TRP A 90 6.70 -18.92 -24.58
C TRP A 90 7.39 -20.04 -23.78
N ASP A 91 8.60 -20.45 -24.17
CA ASP A 91 9.30 -21.63 -23.65
C ASP A 91 9.36 -21.67 -22.12
N SER A 92 9.71 -20.54 -21.50
CA SER A 92 9.81 -20.42 -20.04
C SER A 92 8.49 -20.70 -19.32
N TYR A 93 7.34 -20.40 -19.94
CA TYR A 93 6.00 -20.64 -19.38
C TYR A 93 5.53 -22.07 -19.68
N LEU A 94 5.62 -22.50 -20.95
CA LEU A 94 5.19 -23.83 -21.39
C LEU A 94 5.89 -24.96 -20.63
N MET A 95 7.15 -24.75 -20.25
CA MET A 95 7.92 -25.73 -19.48
C MET A 95 7.44 -25.87 -18.02
N ARG A 96 6.90 -24.79 -17.43
CA ARG A 96 6.42 -24.76 -16.03
C ARG A 96 5.02 -25.34 -15.86
N PHE A 97 4.15 -25.15 -16.85
CA PHE A 97 2.78 -25.67 -16.78
C PHE A 97 2.76 -27.17 -16.49
N ASP A 98 1.84 -27.56 -15.60
CA ASP A 98 1.69 -28.95 -15.20
C ASP A 98 0.96 -29.77 -16.29
N SER A 99 0.59 -31.01 -15.95
CA SER A 99 -0.17 -31.86 -16.87
C SER A 99 -1.67 -31.55 -16.89
N GLN A 100 -2.20 -30.85 -15.88
CA GLN A 100 -3.61 -30.50 -15.76
C GLN A 100 -3.90 -29.31 -16.67
N ARG A 101 -4.68 -29.59 -17.71
CA ARG A 101 -5.03 -28.61 -18.73
C ARG A 101 -6.38 -28.95 -19.30
N SER A 102 -7.06 -27.92 -19.74
CA SER A 102 -8.37 -28.04 -20.37
C SER A 102 -8.34 -27.32 -21.69
N SER A 103 -8.81 -27.97 -22.76
CA SER A 103 -8.74 -27.45 -24.12
C SER A 103 -10.05 -27.71 -24.84
N TYR A 104 -10.70 -26.64 -25.29
CA TYR A 104 -12.06 -26.67 -25.81
C TYR A 104 -12.18 -26.00 -27.17
N ILE A 105 -12.98 -26.62 -28.02
CA ILE A 105 -13.46 -26.08 -29.27
C ILE A 105 -14.69 -25.21 -28.97
N VAL A 106 -14.52 -23.88 -29.01
CA VAL A 106 -15.54 -22.92 -28.56
C VAL A 106 -16.92 -23.16 -29.20
N ARG A 107 -16.99 -23.49 -30.50
CA ARG A 107 -18.27 -23.73 -31.20
C ARG A 107 -19.04 -25.00 -30.79
N SER A 108 -18.39 -25.99 -30.19
CA SER A 108 -18.98 -27.32 -29.95
C SER A 108 -18.88 -27.79 -28.51
N GLU A 109 -17.99 -27.18 -27.74
CA GLU A 109 -17.68 -27.54 -26.35
C GLU A 109 -17.91 -26.33 -25.43
N LYS A 110 -18.71 -25.35 -25.86
CA LYS A 110 -19.00 -24.12 -25.10
C LYS A 110 -19.46 -24.42 -23.67
N ASN A 111 -20.42 -25.32 -23.52
CA ASN A 111 -20.97 -25.64 -22.19
C ASN A 111 -19.90 -26.18 -21.24
N ALA A 112 -19.00 -27.05 -21.72
CA ALA A 112 -17.90 -27.58 -20.92
C ALA A 112 -16.88 -26.48 -20.59
N LEU A 113 -16.53 -25.64 -21.58
CA LEU A 113 -15.68 -24.47 -21.37
C LEU A 113 -16.23 -23.57 -20.27
N THR A 114 -17.50 -23.21 -20.30
CA THR A 114 -18.10 -22.30 -19.32
C THR A 114 -18.32 -22.92 -17.95
N SER A 115 -18.41 -24.26 -17.84
CA SER A 115 -18.60 -24.94 -16.56
C SER A 115 -17.30 -25.36 -15.87
N GLU A 116 -16.20 -25.46 -16.62
CA GLU A 116 -14.91 -25.99 -16.15
C GLU A 116 -13.79 -24.94 -16.19
N THR A 117 -14.07 -23.72 -16.61
CA THR A 117 -13.09 -22.62 -16.66
C THR A 117 -13.71 -21.32 -16.18
N PHE A 118 -12.83 -20.35 -15.93
CA PHE A 118 -13.18 -19.00 -15.51
C PHE A 118 -13.75 -18.10 -16.64
N PHE A 119 -14.12 -18.66 -17.79
CA PHE A 119 -14.68 -17.92 -18.93
C PHE A 119 -16.20 -18.08 -19.05
N ASP A 120 -16.88 -16.95 -19.21
CA ASP A 120 -18.32 -16.85 -19.46
C ASP A 120 -18.65 -16.99 -20.95
N ASP A 121 -17.88 -16.31 -21.81
CA ASP A 121 -18.00 -16.43 -23.26
C ASP A 121 -16.73 -15.95 -23.96
N ILE A 122 -16.59 -16.35 -25.22
CA ILE A 122 -15.57 -15.84 -26.13
C ILE A 122 -16.26 -15.46 -27.43
N LEU A 123 -16.11 -14.20 -27.82
CA LEU A 123 -16.77 -13.63 -28.98
C LEU A 123 -15.75 -13.43 -30.11
N THR A 124 -16.21 -13.63 -31.35
CA THR A 124 -15.41 -13.35 -32.53
C THR A 124 -16.15 -12.43 -33.48
N TYR A 125 -15.40 -11.54 -34.11
CA TYR A 125 -15.93 -10.58 -35.06
C TYR A 125 -15.17 -10.67 -36.38
N LYS A 126 -15.91 -10.60 -37.48
CA LYS A 126 -15.33 -10.57 -38.83
C LYS A 126 -14.83 -9.15 -39.12
N PRO A 127 -13.74 -9.00 -39.90
CA PRO A 127 -13.43 -7.70 -40.51
C PRO A 127 -14.61 -7.29 -41.41
N LEU A 128 -14.99 -6.01 -41.38
CA LEU A 128 -15.89 -5.42 -42.38
C LEU A 128 -15.07 -5.03 -43.61
N ASP A 129 -15.68 -5.13 -44.81
CA ASP A 129 -14.99 -5.06 -46.11
C ASP A 129 -14.40 -3.70 -46.50
N GLN A 130 -14.49 -2.66 -45.66
CA GLN A 130 -13.86 -1.36 -45.87
C GLN A 130 -13.90 -0.58 -44.55
N ASP A 131 -12.76 -0.03 -44.16
CA ASP A 131 -12.53 0.82 -42.98
C ASP A 131 -12.55 0.13 -41.60
N PHE A 132 -11.33 -0.04 -41.06
CA PHE A 132 -11.05 -0.45 -39.69
C PHE A 132 -11.16 0.74 -38.68
N PRO A 133 -12.31 1.44 -38.59
CA PRO A 133 -12.74 1.86 -37.24
C PRO A 133 -14.27 1.97 -37.03
N SER A 134 -14.67 1.85 -35.76
CA SER A 134 -15.99 2.17 -35.14
C SER A 134 -17.03 1.03 -34.98
N HIS A 135 -16.81 0.19 -33.97
CA HIS A 135 -17.74 -0.16 -32.87
C HIS A 135 -19.23 -0.43 -33.18
N GLN A 136 -19.58 -1.05 -34.30
CA GLN A 136 -20.82 -1.83 -34.43
C GLN A 136 -20.51 -3.24 -34.93
N PHE A 137 -19.67 -3.97 -34.19
CA PHE A 137 -19.42 -5.36 -34.46
C PHE A 137 -20.53 -6.22 -33.83
N TYR A 138 -21.35 -6.88 -34.65
CA TYR A 138 -22.19 -7.97 -34.16
C TYR A 138 -21.32 -9.22 -34.00
N PRO A 139 -21.32 -9.88 -32.83
CA PRO A 139 -20.53 -11.08 -32.64
C PRO A 139 -21.02 -12.19 -33.58
N GLU A 140 -20.08 -12.98 -34.11
CA GLU A 140 -20.41 -14.19 -34.85
C GLU A 140 -21.28 -15.11 -33.98
N THR A 141 -22.25 -15.77 -34.63
CA THR A 141 -23.06 -16.82 -33.97
C THR A 141 -22.15 -17.94 -33.45
N GLU A 142 -22.56 -18.66 -32.42
CA GLU A 142 -21.74 -19.72 -31.80
C GLU A 142 -21.21 -20.76 -32.82
N ALA A 143 -22.07 -21.18 -33.75
CA ALA A 143 -21.69 -22.12 -34.83
C ALA A 143 -20.60 -21.58 -35.77
N GLN A 144 -20.39 -20.26 -35.79
CA GLN A 144 -19.39 -19.56 -36.58
C GLN A 144 -18.11 -19.25 -35.79
N ARG A 145 -18.03 -19.52 -34.48
CA ARG A 145 -16.86 -19.22 -33.63
C ARG A 145 -15.80 -20.34 -33.72
N TYR A 146 -15.04 -20.37 -34.81
CA TYR A 146 -13.97 -21.34 -35.04
C TYR A 146 -12.69 -21.00 -34.23
N LEU A 147 -12.79 -21.08 -32.90
CA LEU A 147 -11.67 -20.90 -31.98
C LEU A 147 -11.39 -22.18 -31.17
N GLN A 148 -10.16 -22.28 -30.67
CA GLN A 148 -9.78 -23.14 -29.55
C GLN A 148 -9.46 -22.22 -28.36
N LEU A 149 -9.91 -22.59 -27.17
CA LEU A 149 -9.40 -22.05 -25.91
C LEU A 149 -8.70 -23.18 -25.16
N ALA A 150 -7.54 -22.91 -24.57
CA ALA A 150 -6.94 -23.77 -23.57
C ALA A 150 -6.60 -22.98 -22.30
N THR A 151 -6.79 -23.58 -21.13
CA THR A 151 -6.31 -23.06 -19.84
C THR A 151 -5.16 -23.92 -19.33
N PHE A 152 -4.24 -23.29 -18.61
CA PHE A 152 -3.04 -23.93 -18.06
C PHE A 152 -2.86 -23.56 -16.58
N ASN A 153 -2.40 -24.54 -15.80
CA ASN A 153 -2.05 -24.34 -14.40
C ASN A 153 -0.53 -24.25 -14.25
N ASP A 154 -0.04 -23.21 -13.56
CA ASP A 154 1.34 -23.16 -13.06
C ASP A 154 1.34 -23.66 -11.61
N PRO A 155 1.98 -24.81 -11.31
CA PRO A 155 2.00 -25.34 -9.94
C PRO A 155 2.75 -24.42 -8.96
N ASN A 156 3.45 -23.39 -9.44
CA ASN A 156 4.16 -22.42 -8.62
C ASN A 156 3.38 -21.11 -8.41
N SER A 157 2.17 -20.98 -8.98
CA SER A 157 1.33 -19.80 -8.82
C SER A 157 -0.14 -20.18 -8.73
N GLU A 158 -0.73 -20.04 -7.54
CA GLU A 158 -2.17 -20.26 -7.34
C GLU A 158 -3.01 -19.06 -7.77
N VAL A 159 -2.40 -17.89 -7.98
CA VAL A 159 -3.10 -16.63 -8.24
C VAL A 159 -3.08 -16.26 -9.73
N ASP A 160 -1.95 -16.41 -10.42
CA ASP A 160 -1.89 -16.16 -11.87
C ASP A 160 -2.76 -17.18 -12.64
N LYS A 161 -3.36 -16.74 -13.75
CA LYS A 161 -4.14 -17.59 -14.64
C LYS A 161 -3.62 -17.51 -16.05
N PHE A 162 -3.45 -18.66 -16.69
CA PHE A 162 -2.85 -18.75 -18.03
C PHE A 162 -3.84 -19.37 -19.00
N PHE A 163 -3.95 -18.78 -20.19
CA PHE A 163 -4.78 -19.32 -21.23
C PHE A 163 -4.25 -19.01 -22.63
N MET A 164 -4.61 -19.84 -23.59
CA MET A 164 -4.26 -19.68 -25.00
C MET A 164 -5.52 -19.68 -25.85
N VAL A 165 -5.62 -18.72 -26.76
CA VAL A 165 -6.66 -18.70 -27.80
C VAL A 165 -6.03 -19.01 -29.15
N VAL A 166 -6.66 -19.89 -29.94
CA VAL A 166 -6.20 -20.24 -31.28
C VAL A 166 -7.31 -20.00 -32.30
N ASN A 167 -7.02 -19.22 -33.34
CA ASN A 167 -7.90 -19.08 -34.49
C ASN A 167 -7.78 -20.31 -35.40
N ARG A 168 -8.82 -21.16 -35.39
CA ARG A 168 -8.83 -22.44 -36.12
C ARG A 168 -9.10 -22.32 -37.62
N ARG A 169 -9.25 -21.10 -38.14
CA ARG A 169 -9.38 -20.86 -39.58
C ARG A 169 -7.99 -20.90 -40.20
N CYS A 170 -7.87 -21.46 -41.41
CA CYS A 170 -6.59 -21.55 -42.13
C CYS A 170 -6.66 -20.97 -43.54
N SER A 171 -7.72 -20.25 -43.87
CA SER A 171 -7.81 -19.53 -45.13
C SER A 171 -6.80 -18.37 -45.09
N PRO A 172 -5.83 -18.31 -46.01
CA PRO A 172 -4.77 -17.30 -45.97
C PRO A 172 -5.33 -15.88 -45.94
N PHE A 173 -4.71 -15.01 -45.15
CA PHE A 173 -5.04 -13.58 -45.12
C PHE A 173 -4.17 -12.81 -46.12
N ASN A 174 -4.80 -12.06 -47.02
CA ASN A 174 -4.12 -11.09 -47.88
C ASN A 174 -4.91 -9.78 -47.88
N SER A 175 -4.32 -8.73 -47.30
CA SER A 175 -4.94 -7.39 -47.20
C SER A 175 -5.20 -6.74 -48.57
N ASN A 176 -4.56 -7.23 -49.64
CA ASN A 176 -4.64 -6.66 -50.98
C ASN A 176 -5.61 -7.42 -51.89
N ASP A 177 -6.20 -8.52 -51.43
CA ASP A 177 -7.16 -9.32 -52.18
C ASP A 177 -8.44 -9.50 -51.35
N PRO A 178 -9.54 -8.80 -51.68
CA PRO A 178 -10.83 -8.93 -51.00
C PRO A 178 -11.35 -10.37 -50.91
N GLY A 179 -10.97 -11.24 -51.86
CA GLY A 179 -11.31 -12.67 -51.83
C GLY A 179 -10.51 -13.50 -50.81
N LEU A 180 -9.44 -12.93 -50.24
CA LEU A 180 -8.51 -13.54 -49.29
C LEU A 180 -8.45 -12.80 -47.95
N ILE A 181 -9.39 -11.90 -47.63
CA ILE A 181 -9.55 -11.34 -46.25
C ILE A 181 -10.17 -12.40 -45.31
N SER A 182 -10.64 -13.51 -45.86
CA SER A 182 -11.37 -14.54 -45.14
C SER A 182 -10.46 -15.35 -44.21
N GLY A 183 -10.47 -15.03 -42.91
CA GLY A 183 -9.93 -15.93 -41.88
C GLY A 183 -9.49 -15.23 -40.61
N ILE A 184 -9.09 -13.96 -40.72
CA ILE A 184 -8.75 -13.10 -39.57
C ILE A 184 -9.97 -12.85 -38.69
N ARG A 185 -9.80 -12.80 -37.37
CA ARG A 185 -10.88 -12.46 -36.42
C ARG A 185 -10.40 -11.50 -35.35
N TYR A 186 -11.25 -10.55 -35.00
CA TYR A 186 -11.12 -9.82 -33.75
C TYR A 186 -11.74 -10.68 -32.67
N VAL A 187 -11.06 -10.82 -31.53
CA VAL A 187 -11.48 -11.70 -30.45
C VAL A 187 -11.63 -10.87 -29.17
N THR A 188 -12.72 -11.10 -28.47
CA THR A 188 -12.94 -10.59 -27.12
C THR A 188 -13.34 -11.75 -26.20
N VAL A 189 -13.03 -11.63 -24.92
CA VAL A 189 -13.37 -12.62 -23.89
C VAL A 189 -14.22 -12.01 -22.81
N LYS A 190 -15.06 -12.84 -22.21
CA LYS A 190 -15.86 -12.50 -21.04
C LYS A 190 -15.50 -13.46 -19.93
N ILE A 191 -15.21 -12.90 -18.76
CA ILE A 191 -14.77 -13.66 -17.59
C ILE A 191 -15.97 -13.86 -16.67
N ASP A 192 -16.05 -15.02 -16.03
CA ASP A 192 -17.03 -15.24 -14.96
C ASP A 192 -16.58 -14.50 -13.70
N SER A 193 -17.23 -13.36 -13.45
CA SER A 193 -17.00 -12.49 -12.29
C SER A 193 -17.09 -13.18 -10.92
N ASN A 194 -17.83 -14.29 -10.82
CA ASN A 194 -18.04 -15.02 -9.57
C ASN A 194 -17.16 -16.26 -9.45
N HIS A 195 -16.30 -16.52 -10.43
CA HIS A 195 -15.43 -17.69 -10.39
C HIS A 195 -14.46 -17.58 -9.21
N SER A 196 -14.37 -18.65 -8.41
CA SER A 196 -13.57 -18.66 -7.17
C SER A 196 -12.09 -18.40 -7.41
N GLU A 197 -11.59 -18.63 -8.62
CA GLU A 197 -10.20 -18.34 -9.01
C GLU A 197 -9.83 -16.86 -8.98
N PHE A 198 -10.81 -15.94 -8.95
CA PHE A 198 -10.58 -14.50 -8.79
C PHE A 198 -10.91 -14.00 -7.38
N SER A 199 -11.03 -14.89 -6.39
CA SER A 199 -11.24 -14.49 -5.00
C SER A 199 -10.09 -13.64 -4.48
N GLY A 200 -10.39 -12.62 -3.68
CA GLY A 200 -9.39 -11.82 -3.00
C GLY A 200 -8.76 -10.67 -3.79
N PHE A 201 -9.22 -10.38 -5.01
CA PHE A 201 -8.85 -9.18 -5.77
C PHE A 201 -9.98 -8.71 -6.69
N ASN A 202 -10.18 -7.40 -6.87
CA ASN A 202 -11.14 -6.83 -7.82
C ASN A 202 -10.49 -6.41 -9.14
N ASN A 203 -9.28 -5.85 -9.13
CA ASN A 203 -8.59 -5.36 -10.32
C ASN A 203 -7.62 -6.40 -10.89
N TRP A 204 -7.77 -6.70 -12.19
CA TRP A 204 -6.97 -7.70 -12.89
C TRP A 204 -6.34 -7.11 -14.16
N SER A 205 -5.11 -7.54 -14.45
CA SER A 205 -4.34 -7.19 -15.63
C SER A 205 -4.17 -8.40 -16.54
N LEU A 206 -4.36 -8.18 -17.84
CA LEU A 206 -4.17 -9.17 -18.90
C LEU A 206 -2.88 -8.86 -19.67
N TYR A 207 -1.98 -9.82 -19.77
CA TYR A 207 -0.71 -9.70 -20.48
C TYR A 207 -0.64 -10.67 -21.67
N ASP A 208 -0.16 -10.19 -22.82
CA ASP A 208 0.24 -11.05 -23.95
C ASP A 208 1.69 -11.52 -23.72
N LEU A 209 1.86 -12.83 -23.54
CA LEU A 209 3.15 -13.44 -23.20
C LEU A 209 4.11 -13.57 -24.39
N GLU A 210 3.69 -13.23 -25.61
CA GLU A 210 4.63 -13.15 -26.73
C GLU A 210 5.64 -12.00 -26.54
N ASN A 211 5.19 -10.85 -26.04
CA ASN A 211 6.04 -9.66 -25.87
C ASN A 211 6.05 -9.14 -24.42
N ASP A 212 5.41 -9.87 -23.49
CA ASP A 212 5.24 -9.48 -22.09
C ASP A 212 4.57 -8.10 -21.93
N SER A 213 3.53 -7.86 -22.75
CA SER A 213 2.88 -6.56 -22.86
C SER A 213 1.49 -6.56 -22.24
N LEU A 214 1.20 -5.54 -21.41
CA LEU A 214 -0.13 -5.29 -20.88
C LEU A 214 -1.12 -5.05 -22.03
N THR A 215 -2.17 -5.86 -22.09
CA THR A 215 -3.27 -5.78 -23.06
C THR A 215 -4.42 -4.95 -22.50
N ALA A 216 -4.80 -5.20 -21.23
CA ALA A 216 -5.91 -4.51 -20.58
C ALA A 216 -5.79 -4.61 -19.05
N THR A 217 -6.43 -3.66 -18.35
CA THR A 217 -6.73 -3.74 -16.92
C THR A 217 -8.25 -3.57 -16.75
N PHE A 218 -8.87 -4.40 -15.93
CA PHE A 218 -10.34 -4.48 -15.81
C PHE A 218 -10.80 -4.83 -14.39
N ASP A 219 -12.04 -4.46 -14.06
CA ASP A 219 -12.74 -4.92 -12.86
C ASP A 219 -13.33 -6.31 -13.15
N LYS A 220 -13.00 -7.31 -12.31
CA LYS A 220 -13.56 -8.67 -12.47
C LYS A 220 -15.10 -8.69 -12.41
N ARG A 221 -15.72 -7.72 -11.74
CA ARG A 221 -17.18 -7.61 -11.54
C ARG A 221 -17.86 -6.96 -12.74
N ASP A 222 -17.09 -6.34 -13.63
CA ASP A 222 -17.63 -5.81 -14.88
C ASP A 222 -17.99 -6.96 -15.80
N ASN A 223 -19.21 -6.89 -16.33
CA ASN A 223 -19.77 -7.88 -17.24
C ASN A 223 -19.40 -7.59 -18.72
N SER A 224 -18.55 -6.58 -18.95
CA SER A 224 -18.04 -6.20 -20.26
C SER A 224 -17.06 -7.23 -20.83
N THR A 225 -16.77 -7.11 -22.11
CA THR A 225 -15.79 -7.98 -22.78
C THR A 225 -14.42 -7.33 -22.81
N ILE A 226 -13.38 -8.13 -22.61
CA ILE A 226 -11.98 -7.71 -22.68
C ILE A 226 -11.46 -7.99 -24.10
N ASP A 227 -10.84 -6.97 -24.70
CA ASP A 227 -10.31 -7.04 -26.04
C ASP A 227 -8.98 -7.81 -26.09
N LEU A 228 -8.91 -8.87 -26.90
CA LEU A 228 -7.66 -9.60 -27.19
C LEU A 228 -7.00 -9.16 -28.51
N GLY A 229 -7.70 -8.34 -29.29
CA GLY A 229 -7.23 -7.86 -30.58
C GLY A 229 -7.45 -8.82 -31.74
N TRP A 230 -6.70 -8.61 -32.82
CA TRP A 230 -6.80 -9.40 -34.06
C TRP A 230 -5.96 -10.67 -34.01
N PHE A 231 -6.52 -11.76 -34.54
CA PHE A 231 -5.89 -13.06 -34.73
C PHE A 231 -5.87 -13.44 -36.20
N LEU A 232 -4.68 -13.67 -36.75
CA LEU A 232 -4.47 -14.21 -38.08
C LEU A 232 -4.98 -15.67 -38.17
N PRO A 233 -5.28 -16.18 -39.37
CA PRO A 233 -5.66 -17.58 -39.53
C PRO A 233 -4.52 -18.51 -39.07
N GLY A 234 -4.85 -19.48 -38.22
CA GLY A 234 -3.90 -20.43 -37.64
C GLY A 234 -3.08 -19.87 -36.48
N GLU A 235 -3.24 -18.59 -36.14
CA GLU A 235 -2.52 -17.95 -35.05
C GLU A 235 -3.05 -18.38 -33.68
N GLY A 236 -2.12 -18.61 -32.75
CA GLY A 236 -2.38 -18.70 -31.33
C GLY A 236 -1.72 -17.56 -30.57
N LYS A 237 -2.32 -17.12 -29.47
CA LYS A 237 -1.72 -16.19 -28.52
C LYS A 237 -1.91 -16.74 -27.11
N LEU A 238 -0.86 -16.61 -26.29
CA LEU A 238 -0.81 -17.09 -24.92
C LEU A 238 -0.84 -15.88 -23.99
N TYR A 239 -1.69 -15.93 -22.99
CA TYR A 239 -1.98 -14.83 -22.08
C TYR A 239 -1.79 -15.22 -20.62
N LYS A 240 -1.47 -14.21 -19.80
CA LYS A 240 -1.49 -14.27 -18.33
C LYS A 240 -2.51 -13.26 -17.80
N LEU A 241 -3.37 -13.69 -16.90
CA LEU A 241 -4.17 -12.83 -16.03
C LEU A 241 -3.53 -12.83 -14.64
N ALA A 242 -3.34 -11.64 -14.08
CA ALA A 242 -2.75 -11.46 -12.75
C ALA A 242 -3.39 -10.25 -12.06
N PRO A 243 -3.55 -10.24 -10.73
CA PRO A 243 -4.06 -9.09 -9.99
C PRO A 243 -3.14 -7.87 -10.14
N VAL A 244 -3.74 -6.68 -10.23
CA VAL A 244 -2.96 -5.42 -10.23
C VAL A 244 -2.16 -5.27 -8.93
N MET A 245 -2.71 -5.73 -7.80
CA MET A 245 -2.01 -5.74 -6.51
C MET A 245 -0.75 -6.61 -6.48
N GLN A 246 -0.62 -7.58 -7.40
CA GLN A 246 0.57 -8.42 -7.51
C GLN A 246 1.59 -7.88 -8.51
N GLU A 247 1.15 -7.47 -9.69
CA GLU A 247 2.08 -7.06 -10.77
C GLU A 247 2.42 -5.57 -10.74
N GLY A 248 1.64 -4.77 -10.00
CA GLY A 248 1.63 -3.32 -10.11
C GLY A 248 0.76 -2.83 -11.27
N GLY A 249 0.69 -1.50 -11.42
CA GLY A 249 -0.13 -0.85 -12.44
C GLY A 249 -1.08 0.18 -11.83
N THR A 250 -2.23 0.36 -12.48
CA THR A 250 -3.21 1.39 -12.12
C THR A 250 -4.57 0.72 -11.91
N LEU A 251 -5.20 0.96 -10.76
CA LEU A 251 -6.54 0.46 -10.47
C LEU A 251 -7.58 1.15 -11.37
N VAL A 252 -8.61 0.41 -11.73
CA VAL A 252 -9.77 0.87 -12.51
C VAL A 252 -11.06 0.85 -11.70
N VAL A 253 -11.01 0.32 -10.48
CA VAL A 253 -12.12 0.31 -9.51
C VAL A 253 -11.58 0.15 -8.07
N ASP A 254 -12.43 0.37 -7.07
CA ASP A 254 -12.15 0.09 -5.65
C ASP A 254 -11.66 -1.36 -5.45
N GLU A 255 -10.56 -1.48 -4.72
CA GLU A 255 -9.87 -2.74 -4.48
C GLU A 255 -10.13 -3.25 -3.06
N ASP A 256 -10.65 -4.47 -2.99
CA ASP A 256 -10.70 -5.25 -1.75
C ASP A 256 -9.79 -6.45 -1.92
N CYS A 257 -8.66 -6.43 -1.22
CA CYS A 257 -7.62 -7.44 -1.41
C CYS A 257 -7.20 -8.15 -0.12
N GLY A 258 -6.86 -9.43 -0.24
CA GLY A 258 -6.20 -10.21 0.82
C GLY A 258 -7.00 -11.38 1.39
N GLY A 259 -6.64 -11.76 2.63
CA GLY A 259 -7.06 -12.98 3.33
C GLY A 259 -6.04 -14.12 3.21
N PHE A 260 -4.89 -13.85 2.59
CA PHE A 260 -3.80 -14.79 2.32
C PHE A 260 -2.48 -14.03 2.05
N GLU A 261 -1.40 -14.76 1.83
CA GLU A 261 -0.08 -14.20 1.48
C GLU A 261 0.09 -14.04 -0.04
N PHE A 262 0.60 -12.90 -0.50
CA PHE A 262 0.95 -12.67 -1.90
C PHE A 262 2.11 -11.69 -2.10
N ASP A 263 2.78 -11.81 -3.26
CA ASP A 263 3.86 -10.91 -3.67
C ASP A 263 3.33 -9.66 -4.38
N CYS A 264 3.82 -8.48 -4.00
CA CYS A 264 3.68 -7.23 -4.74
C CYS A 264 5.00 -6.90 -5.47
N LYS A 265 4.99 -7.01 -6.79
CA LYS A 265 6.17 -6.93 -7.67
C LYS A 265 6.38 -5.55 -8.28
N GLY A 266 5.43 -4.64 -8.13
CA GLY A 266 5.46 -3.33 -8.78
C GLY A 266 4.77 -2.24 -7.97
N GLU A 267 4.78 -1.02 -8.50
CA GLU A 267 4.04 0.09 -7.92
C GLU A 267 2.55 -0.03 -8.26
N VAL A 268 1.68 0.07 -7.25
CA VAL A 268 0.23 0.08 -7.42
C VAL A 268 -0.27 1.52 -7.25
N ASN A 269 -0.91 2.04 -8.29
CA ASN A 269 -1.53 3.37 -8.31
C ASN A 269 -3.04 3.25 -8.17
N ASN A 270 -3.63 3.89 -7.15
CA ASN A 270 -5.07 3.75 -6.90
C ASN A 270 -5.97 4.50 -7.88
N ASN A 271 -5.43 5.49 -8.61
CA ASN A 271 -6.20 6.32 -9.54
C ASN A 271 -7.45 6.99 -8.92
N GLY A 272 -7.41 7.31 -7.61
CA GLY A 272 -8.52 7.88 -6.88
C GLY A 272 -9.55 6.88 -6.32
N TYR A 273 -9.37 5.57 -6.59
CA TYR A 273 -10.21 4.52 -6.02
C TYR A 273 -9.79 4.12 -4.60
N ASP A 274 -10.71 3.51 -3.87
CA ASP A 274 -10.48 3.04 -2.51
C ASP A 274 -9.62 1.76 -2.52
N ILE A 275 -8.81 1.59 -1.47
CA ILE A 275 -8.06 0.36 -1.22
C ILE A 275 -8.36 -0.14 0.19
N THR A 276 -8.90 -1.34 0.27
CA THR A 276 -9.10 -2.09 1.51
C THR A 276 -8.21 -3.34 1.52
N ILE A 277 -7.34 -3.44 2.52
CA ILE A 277 -6.59 -4.67 2.82
C ILE A 277 -7.33 -5.39 3.94
N VAL A 278 -7.86 -6.58 3.64
CA VAL A 278 -8.63 -7.37 4.62
C VAL A 278 -7.70 -8.03 5.65
N PRO A 279 -8.19 -8.37 6.86
CA PRO A 279 -7.38 -9.05 7.89
C PRO A 279 -6.76 -10.37 7.43
N ASN A 280 -5.74 -10.84 8.16
CA ASN A 280 -5.00 -12.08 7.84
C ASN A 280 -4.35 -12.05 6.45
N THR A 281 -3.80 -10.89 6.08
CA THR A 281 -3.11 -10.67 4.80
C THR A 281 -1.64 -10.43 5.02
N THR A 282 -0.81 -11.10 4.23
CA THR A 282 0.63 -10.80 4.15
C THR A 282 0.94 -10.30 2.74
N ILE A 283 1.40 -9.07 2.61
CA ILE A 283 1.90 -8.54 1.33
C ILE A 283 3.42 -8.52 1.38
N VAL A 284 4.03 -9.26 0.46
CA VAL A 284 5.48 -9.37 0.35
C VAL A 284 5.95 -8.53 -0.83
N PHE A 285 6.59 -7.39 -0.56
CA PHE A 285 7.08 -6.48 -1.59
C PHE A 285 8.39 -7.03 -2.19
N ALA A 286 8.32 -7.48 -3.45
CA ALA A 286 9.33 -8.32 -4.07
C ALA A 286 10.58 -7.58 -4.56
N ASN A 287 10.56 -6.26 -4.63
CA ASN A 287 11.70 -5.46 -5.04
C ASN A 287 11.62 -4.00 -4.54
N THR A 288 12.73 -3.29 -4.71
CA THR A 288 12.91 -1.89 -4.30
C THR A 288 12.10 -0.87 -5.09
N SER A 289 11.34 -1.28 -6.11
CA SER A 289 10.40 -0.41 -6.83
C SER A 289 8.95 -0.57 -6.37
N ALA A 290 8.63 -1.63 -5.62
CA ALA A 290 7.27 -1.91 -5.18
C ALA A 290 6.82 -0.96 -4.06
N ARG A 291 5.58 -0.48 -4.18
CA ARG A 291 4.94 0.54 -3.33
C ARG A 291 3.43 0.55 -3.55
N LEU A 292 2.69 0.99 -2.53
CA LEU A 292 1.31 1.46 -2.68
C LEU A 292 1.28 2.99 -2.77
N ASN A 293 0.79 3.53 -3.89
CA ASN A 293 0.72 4.96 -4.17
C ASN A 293 -0.74 5.39 -4.38
N MET A 294 -1.26 6.19 -3.44
CA MET A 294 -2.62 6.67 -3.45
C MET A 294 -2.69 8.18 -3.65
N ASN A 295 -3.58 8.62 -4.53
CA ASN A 295 -3.94 10.02 -4.75
C ASN A 295 -5.47 10.15 -4.74
N GLY A 296 -6.04 10.59 -3.61
CA GLY A 296 -7.48 10.52 -3.36
C GLY A 296 -7.96 9.14 -2.88
N GLY A 297 -9.28 9.00 -2.70
CA GLY A 297 -9.93 7.78 -2.18
C GLY A 297 -9.81 7.61 -0.66
N ASN A 298 -10.15 6.42 -0.17
CA ASN A 298 -10.00 5.96 1.21
C ASN A 298 -9.00 4.81 1.27
N PHE A 299 -8.09 4.84 2.24
CA PHE A 299 -7.23 3.71 2.57
C PHE A 299 -7.71 3.06 3.86
N LYS A 300 -7.90 1.74 3.83
CA LYS A 300 -8.23 0.94 5.00
C LYS A 300 -7.38 -0.32 5.06
N SER A 301 -6.80 -0.59 6.22
CA SER A 301 -6.19 -1.89 6.53
C SER A 301 -6.64 -2.38 7.89
N GLY A 302 -7.01 -3.66 7.94
CA GLY A 302 -7.37 -4.36 9.17
C GLY A 302 -8.72 -3.94 9.72
N ILE A 303 -8.97 -4.32 10.97
CA ILE A 303 -10.23 -4.04 11.68
C ILE A 303 -9.91 -3.51 13.07
N TYR A 304 -10.49 -2.38 13.43
CA TYR A 304 -10.48 -1.88 14.79
C TYR A 304 -11.73 -2.34 15.55
N PRO A 305 -11.64 -2.76 16.83
CA PRO A 305 -10.43 -2.89 17.67
C PRO A 305 -9.83 -4.31 17.66
N ASP A 306 -10.08 -5.12 16.62
CA ASP A 306 -9.69 -6.53 16.61
C ASP A 306 -8.21 -6.72 16.24
N GLU A 307 -7.40 -7.09 17.23
CA GLU A 307 -5.96 -7.36 17.09
C GLU A 307 -5.65 -8.80 16.67
N SER A 308 -6.65 -9.70 16.59
CA SER A 308 -6.41 -11.14 16.45
C SER A 308 -6.02 -11.60 15.04
N LEU A 309 -6.15 -10.73 14.04
CA LEU A 309 -5.92 -11.06 12.62
C LEU A 309 -5.03 -9.98 11.97
N PRO A 310 -3.74 -9.90 12.34
CA PRO A 310 -2.88 -8.84 11.87
C PRO A 310 -2.66 -8.91 10.35
N ILE A 311 -2.32 -7.74 9.79
CA ILE A 311 -1.82 -7.60 8.43
C ILE A 311 -0.31 -7.41 8.53
N THR A 312 0.45 -8.04 7.64
CA THR A 312 1.91 -7.87 7.58
C THR A 312 2.33 -7.34 6.21
N LEU A 313 3.04 -6.22 6.20
CA LEU A 313 3.60 -5.58 5.02
C LEU A 313 5.13 -5.61 5.13
N LYS A 314 5.77 -6.48 4.35
CA LYS A 314 7.21 -6.77 4.48
C LYS A 314 7.92 -6.92 3.14
N SER A 315 9.24 -6.94 3.15
CA SER A 315 10.04 -7.21 1.95
C SER A 315 10.26 -8.71 1.70
N VAL A 316 10.73 -9.10 0.51
CA VAL A 316 11.28 -10.45 0.30
C VAL A 316 12.71 -10.54 0.87
N GLY A 317 12.91 -11.42 1.86
CA GLY A 317 14.25 -11.78 2.34
C GLY A 317 15.00 -10.60 2.96
N SER A 318 16.20 -10.28 2.46
CA SER A 318 17.00 -9.15 2.94
C SER A 318 16.90 -7.91 2.03
N THR A 319 15.82 -7.80 1.27
CA THR A 319 15.58 -6.65 0.39
C THR A 319 14.87 -5.54 1.18
N THR A 320 14.49 -4.46 0.50
CA THR A 320 13.69 -3.42 1.11
C THR A 320 12.64 -2.91 0.11
N TRP A 321 11.58 -2.28 0.60
CA TRP A 321 10.50 -1.72 -0.22
C TRP A 321 10.23 -0.24 0.07
N LYS A 322 9.55 0.47 -0.82
CA LYS A 322 9.43 1.95 -0.77
C LYS A 322 8.36 2.48 0.19
N GLY A 323 7.80 1.62 1.05
CA GLY A 323 6.69 2.00 1.91
C GLY A 323 5.45 2.41 1.12
N MET A 324 4.56 3.12 1.80
CA MET A 324 3.30 3.63 1.29
C MET A 324 3.34 5.15 1.12
N LYS A 325 2.67 5.65 0.08
CA LYS A 325 2.44 7.09 -0.10
C LYS A 325 0.96 7.35 -0.31
N LEU A 326 0.39 8.14 0.58
CA LEU A 326 -1.03 8.47 0.66
C LEU A 326 -1.19 9.99 0.54
N ASN A 327 -1.65 10.48 -0.61
CA ASN A 327 -1.81 11.91 -0.87
C ASN A 327 -3.28 12.25 -1.07
N GLY A 328 -3.79 13.27 -0.38
CA GLY A 328 -5.16 13.77 -0.60
C GLY A 328 -6.27 12.75 -0.33
N CYS A 329 -6.01 11.70 0.46
CA CYS A 329 -7.01 10.70 0.80
C CYS A 329 -8.06 11.31 1.73
N THR A 330 -9.32 10.90 1.60
CA THR A 330 -10.39 11.38 2.50
C THR A 330 -10.19 10.80 3.88
N ASN A 331 -10.01 9.48 3.97
CA ASN A 331 -9.73 8.76 5.21
C ASN A 331 -8.53 7.83 5.03
N VAL A 332 -7.69 7.77 6.06
CA VAL A 332 -6.60 6.81 6.20
C VAL A 332 -6.80 6.07 7.52
N GLU A 333 -7.16 4.81 7.43
CA GLU A 333 -7.39 3.91 8.56
C GLU A 333 -6.40 2.74 8.52
N ILE A 334 -5.49 2.69 9.48
CA ILE A 334 -4.48 1.63 9.59
C ILE A 334 -4.64 0.94 10.94
N PHE A 335 -5.11 -0.30 10.92
CA PHE A 335 -5.42 -1.06 12.13
C PHE A 335 -4.74 -2.41 12.11
N SER A 336 -4.08 -2.77 13.22
CA SER A 336 -3.49 -4.11 13.38
C SER A 336 -2.54 -4.49 12.22
N THR A 337 -1.74 -3.52 11.75
CA THR A 337 -0.84 -3.69 10.60
C THR A 337 0.61 -3.55 11.03
N ASP A 338 1.42 -4.56 10.71
CA ASP A 338 2.86 -4.58 10.94
C ASP A 338 3.62 -4.21 9.67
N PHE A 339 4.52 -3.23 9.80
CA PHE A 339 5.40 -2.75 8.74
C PHE A 339 6.84 -3.17 9.05
N GLU A 340 7.43 -3.95 8.14
CA GLU A 340 8.77 -4.50 8.26
C GLU A 340 9.62 -4.18 7.01
N ASP A 341 10.94 -4.16 7.16
CA ASP A 341 11.93 -4.09 6.07
C ASP A 341 11.77 -2.93 5.06
N VAL A 342 11.40 -1.74 5.53
CA VAL A 342 11.25 -0.56 4.66
C VAL A 342 12.61 0.00 4.22
N SER A 343 12.68 0.50 2.99
CA SER A 343 13.90 0.99 2.34
C SER A 343 14.38 2.34 2.88
N PRO A 344 15.69 2.50 3.16
CA PRO A 344 16.28 3.79 3.55
C PRO A 344 16.60 4.73 2.37
N TYR A 345 16.06 4.48 1.17
CA TYR A 345 16.56 5.12 -0.06
C TYR A 345 16.20 6.61 -0.16
N GLN A 346 17.20 7.47 -0.02
CA GLN A 346 17.13 8.94 0.10
C GLN A 346 16.48 9.70 -1.07
N VAL A 347 16.14 9.06 -2.19
CA VAL A 347 15.65 9.78 -3.39
C VAL A 347 14.13 9.80 -3.54
N ASP A 348 13.38 8.90 -2.91
CA ASP A 348 11.92 8.80 -3.13
C ASP A 348 11.06 8.64 -1.86
N SER A 349 11.56 8.00 -0.80
CA SER A 349 10.84 7.84 0.47
C SER A 349 11.77 7.41 1.58
N THR A 350 11.64 8.02 2.75
CA THR A 350 12.41 7.67 3.96
C THR A 350 11.52 7.14 5.07
N TYR A 351 10.23 6.87 4.82
CA TYR A 351 9.26 6.46 5.83
C TYR A 351 8.46 5.23 5.40
N ALA A 352 8.01 4.41 6.36
CA ALA A 352 7.11 3.28 6.10
C ALA A 352 5.77 3.74 5.52
N VAL A 353 5.21 4.83 6.06
CA VAL A 353 4.00 5.46 5.57
C VAL A 353 4.19 6.96 5.49
N GLU A 354 3.99 7.51 4.29
CA GLU A 354 3.95 8.94 4.03
C GLU A 354 2.50 9.38 3.76
N ILE A 355 2.00 10.29 4.56
CA ILE A 355 0.64 10.82 4.50
C ILE A 355 0.75 12.33 4.22
N THR A 356 0.14 12.78 3.13
CA THR A 356 0.15 14.20 2.74
C THR A 356 -1.27 14.69 2.48
N ASP A 357 -1.68 15.77 3.13
CA ASP A 357 -2.96 16.47 2.90
C ASP A 357 -4.19 15.53 2.93
N CYS A 358 -4.18 14.53 3.81
CA CYS A 358 -5.31 13.61 3.99
C CYS A 358 -6.29 14.13 5.05
N GLY A 359 -7.59 13.87 4.90
CA GLY A 359 -8.64 14.44 5.78
C GLY A 359 -8.60 13.90 7.20
N TYR A 360 -8.89 12.61 7.36
CA TYR A 360 -8.86 11.88 8.63
C TYR A 360 -7.75 10.84 8.63
N VAL A 361 -6.94 10.79 9.70
CA VAL A 361 -5.86 9.80 9.86
C VAL A 361 -6.02 9.11 11.20
N ASN A 362 -6.21 7.79 11.17
CA ASN A 362 -6.23 6.95 12.36
C ASN A 362 -5.34 5.73 12.15
N ILE A 363 -4.30 5.65 12.97
CA ILE A 363 -3.36 4.53 13.00
C ILE A 363 -3.40 3.95 14.40
N SER A 364 -3.93 2.74 14.53
CA SER A 364 -4.09 2.09 15.82
C SER A 364 -3.57 0.65 15.83
N ASN A 365 -3.06 0.21 16.97
CA ASN A 365 -2.63 -1.18 17.21
C ASN A 365 -1.62 -1.70 16.16
N SER A 366 -0.80 -0.82 15.58
CA SER A 366 0.08 -1.15 14.46
C SER A 366 1.56 -1.17 14.87
N GLY A 367 2.34 -2.05 14.25
CA GLY A 367 3.77 -2.21 14.49
C GLY A 367 4.63 -1.61 13.38
N PHE A 368 5.70 -0.90 13.75
CA PHE A 368 6.70 -0.37 12.83
C PHE A 368 8.07 -0.84 13.27
N ILE A 369 8.69 -1.71 12.47
CA ILE A 369 9.94 -2.38 12.81
C ILE A 369 10.99 -2.00 11.77
N ALA A 370 12.00 -1.24 12.19
CA ALA A 370 13.13 -0.86 11.34
C ALA A 370 14.32 -1.79 11.57
N GLU A 371 14.93 -2.26 10.48
CA GLU A 371 16.17 -3.05 10.54
C GLU A 371 17.36 -2.18 11.03
N PRO A 372 18.30 -2.73 11.82
CA PRO A 372 19.38 -1.97 12.46
C PRO A 372 20.32 -1.18 11.53
N SER A 373 20.30 -1.40 10.21
CA SER A 373 21.18 -0.69 9.26
C SER A 373 20.44 0.32 8.38
N THR A 374 19.17 0.58 8.63
CA THR A 374 18.34 1.46 7.80
C THR A 374 18.16 2.83 8.46
N ASN A 375 18.13 3.89 7.65
CA ASN A 375 17.78 5.24 8.07
C ASN A 375 16.36 5.57 7.60
N THR A 376 15.38 4.96 8.26
CA THR A 376 13.95 5.03 7.93
C THR A 376 13.14 5.54 9.11
N GLY A 377 12.22 6.46 8.89
CA GLY A 377 11.17 6.77 9.86
C GLY A 377 10.00 5.80 9.72
N ALA A 378 9.10 5.78 10.69
CA ALA A 378 7.87 5.00 10.59
C ALA A 378 6.80 5.82 9.85
N LEU A 379 6.47 6.99 10.40
CA LEU A 379 5.38 7.83 9.91
C LEU A 379 5.85 9.23 9.57
N LEU A 380 5.52 9.70 8.37
CA LEU A 380 5.56 11.11 8.01
C LEU A 380 4.14 11.56 7.69
N ILE A 381 3.61 12.48 8.48
CA ILE A 381 2.30 13.09 8.28
C ILE A 381 2.54 14.58 8.01
N SER A 382 2.16 15.03 6.81
CA SER A 382 2.42 16.39 6.37
C SER A 382 1.19 17.07 5.81
N TYR A 383 1.04 18.35 6.15
CA TYR A 383 0.01 19.22 5.60
C TYR A 383 0.70 20.40 4.91
N THR A 384 0.61 20.41 3.58
CA THR A 384 1.39 21.28 2.69
C THR A 384 0.56 22.34 1.97
N SER A 385 -0.74 22.12 1.84
CA SER A 385 -1.64 23.04 1.16
C SER A 385 -2.54 23.78 2.15
N ASP A 386 -2.78 25.06 1.87
CA ASP A 386 -3.87 25.85 2.46
C ASP A 386 -5.18 25.27 1.88
N THR A 387 -5.61 24.12 2.40
CA THR A 387 -6.78 23.38 1.89
C THR A 387 -8.04 24.14 2.26
N SER A 388 -8.32 25.20 1.50
CA SER A 388 -9.57 25.98 1.49
C SER A 388 -10.81 25.16 1.07
N GLY A 389 -10.79 23.83 1.23
CA GLY A 389 -11.88 22.92 0.89
C GLY A 389 -11.79 21.50 1.46
N SER A 390 -10.65 21.06 2.01
CA SER A 390 -10.52 19.76 2.68
C SER A 390 -10.67 19.95 4.18
N ARG A 391 -11.73 19.39 4.77
CA ARG A 391 -11.88 19.34 6.24
C ARG A 391 -10.78 18.42 6.77
N ILE A 392 -9.83 18.98 7.51
CA ILE A 392 -8.81 18.22 8.26
C ILE A 392 -9.48 17.83 9.58
N ASP A 393 -9.79 16.54 9.74
CA ASP A 393 -10.56 16.03 10.88
C ASP A 393 -9.68 15.63 12.07
N GLY A 394 -8.38 15.38 11.85
CA GLY A 394 -7.41 15.15 12.91
C GLY A 394 -6.50 13.94 12.65
N VAL A 395 -5.44 13.84 13.47
CA VAL A 395 -4.50 12.72 13.48
C VAL A 395 -4.62 11.97 14.80
N TYR A 396 -4.95 10.69 14.74
CA TYR A 396 -5.02 9.80 15.89
C TYR A 396 -4.03 8.66 15.78
N LEU A 397 -3.14 8.56 16.76
CA LEU A 397 -2.12 7.52 16.86
C LEU A 397 -2.29 6.81 18.21
N TYR A 398 -2.85 5.60 18.19
CA TYR A 398 -3.25 4.90 19.41
C TYR A 398 -2.63 3.51 19.52
N ASN A 399 -1.98 3.21 20.66
CA ASN A 399 -1.49 1.87 20.98
C ASN A 399 -0.61 1.24 19.89
N ASN A 400 0.23 2.04 19.23
CA ASN A 400 1.18 1.57 18.23
C ASN A 400 2.55 1.26 18.85
N ASN A 401 3.31 0.39 18.20
CA ASN A 401 4.69 0.06 18.60
C ASN A 401 5.69 0.50 17.54
N PHE A 402 6.59 1.42 17.89
CA PHE A 402 7.63 1.96 17.03
C PHE A 402 9.00 1.46 17.49
N ASN A 403 9.51 0.40 16.87
CA ASN A 403 10.85 -0.13 17.11
C ASN A 403 11.80 0.33 16.00
N MET A 404 12.53 1.41 16.28
CA MET A 404 13.29 2.17 15.28
C MET A 404 14.82 1.99 15.40
N ASN A 405 15.30 0.93 16.04
CA ASN A 405 16.71 0.51 16.16
C ASN A 405 17.79 1.61 16.00
N LEU A 406 18.28 1.90 14.78
CA LEU A 406 19.36 2.87 14.49
C LEU A 406 18.95 3.97 13.50
N ASN A 407 17.96 4.79 13.85
CA ASN A 407 17.44 5.80 12.93
C ASN A 407 17.95 7.23 13.18
N ALA A 408 18.35 7.91 12.09
CA ALA A 408 18.56 9.37 12.09
C ALA A 408 17.30 10.13 11.66
N MET A 409 16.31 9.44 11.07
CA MET A 409 14.96 9.99 10.86
C MET A 409 14.11 9.87 12.13
N PRO A 410 13.22 10.84 12.40
CA PRO A 410 12.22 10.68 13.46
C PRO A 410 11.37 9.43 13.26
N ALA A 411 11.02 8.73 14.33
CA ALA A 411 10.06 7.63 14.26
C ALA A 411 8.73 8.15 13.70
N VAL A 412 8.23 9.25 14.27
CA VAL A 412 7.03 9.94 13.81
C VAL A 412 7.35 11.42 13.56
N SER A 413 7.03 11.90 12.36
CA SER A 413 7.09 13.31 11.99
C SER A 413 5.71 13.83 11.65
N VAL A 414 5.28 14.89 12.32
CA VAL A 414 4.01 15.58 12.03
C VAL A 414 4.32 17.04 11.72
N ILE A 415 4.06 17.46 10.48
CA ILE A 415 4.53 18.73 9.94
C ILE A 415 3.37 19.49 9.30
N ALA A 416 3.08 20.68 9.80
CA ALA A 416 2.17 21.64 9.18
C ALA A 416 2.95 22.77 8.52
N THR A 417 2.56 23.16 7.30
CA THR A 417 3.04 24.39 6.66
C THR A 417 1.84 25.28 6.32
N GLY A 418 2.01 26.61 6.38
CA GLY A 418 0.99 27.55 5.88
C GLY A 418 -0.18 27.91 6.81
N TYR A 419 0.03 28.13 8.11
CA TYR A 419 -1.02 28.50 9.09
C TYR A 419 -2.13 27.45 9.31
N VAL A 420 -1.89 26.20 8.90
CA VAL A 420 -2.79 25.09 9.23
C VAL A 420 -2.58 24.70 10.69
N VAL A 421 -3.59 24.96 11.53
CA VAL A 421 -3.68 24.45 12.90
C VAL A 421 -4.51 23.18 12.84
N PHE A 422 -3.95 22.04 13.27
CA PHE A 422 -4.71 20.79 13.36
C PHE A 422 -4.40 20.03 14.66
N PRO A 423 -5.42 19.43 15.28
CA PRO A 423 -5.26 18.63 16.49
C PRO A 423 -4.64 17.27 16.15
N MET A 424 -3.77 16.82 17.05
CA MET A 424 -3.17 15.48 17.03
C MET A 424 -3.38 14.88 18.42
N LEU A 425 -3.84 13.64 18.48
CA LEU A 425 -3.91 12.88 19.72
C LEU A 425 -3.06 11.62 19.56
N MET A 426 -2.04 11.49 20.41
CA MET A 426 -1.10 10.36 20.41
C MET A 426 -1.10 9.73 21.80
N GLU A 427 -1.63 8.52 21.90
CA GLU A 427 -1.86 7.87 23.19
C GLU A 427 -1.45 6.40 23.21
N TRP A 428 -0.93 5.94 24.36
CA TRP A 428 -0.61 4.53 24.62
C TRP A 428 0.40 3.91 23.65
N ASN A 429 1.17 4.70 22.92
CA ASN A 429 2.18 4.19 22.00
C ASN A 429 3.49 3.86 22.74
N SER A 430 4.20 2.87 22.22
CA SER A 430 5.54 2.49 22.67
C SER A 430 6.56 2.87 21.61
N PHE A 431 7.62 3.57 22.03
CA PHE A 431 8.74 3.98 21.18
C PHE A 431 10.03 3.40 21.75
N GLU A 432 10.74 2.62 20.94
CA GLU A 432 12.02 2.02 21.30
C GLU A 432 13.09 2.32 20.25
N SER A 433 14.25 2.76 20.72
CA SER A 433 15.44 2.99 19.91
C SER A 433 16.67 2.49 20.65
N ASN A 434 17.55 1.80 19.91
CA ASN A 434 18.89 1.42 20.39
C ASN A 434 19.98 2.38 19.84
N SER A 435 19.56 3.47 19.19
CA SER A 435 20.42 4.44 18.54
C SER A 435 21.09 5.35 19.56
N VAL A 436 22.42 5.34 19.52
CA VAL A 436 23.26 6.02 20.51
C VAL A 436 23.52 7.50 20.18
N ASN A 437 23.10 8.02 19.02
CA ASN A 437 23.30 9.43 18.66
C ASN A 437 22.22 9.92 17.67
N SER A 438 21.70 11.14 17.89
CA SER A 438 20.81 11.88 16.97
C SER A 438 19.44 11.28 16.66
N SER A 439 19.04 10.20 17.33
CA SER A 439 17.70 9.64 17.18
C SER A 439 16.63 10.58 17.71
N VAL A 440 15.51 10.63 17.00
CA VAL A 440 14.33 11.42 17.36
C VAL A 440 13.13 10.47 17.44
N ALA A 441 12.36 10.48 18.53
CA ALA A 441 11.11 9.70 18.55
C ALA A 441 10.03 10.47 17.79
N ILE A 442 9.74 11.70 18.24
CA ILE A 442 8.70 12.54 17.67
C ILE A 442 9.27 13.88 17.23
N LEU A 443 8.99 14.27 15.98
CA LEU A 443 9.18 15.62 15.47
C LEU A 443 7.82 16.26 15.20
N LEU A 444 7.55 17.40 15.84
CA LEU A 444 6.38 18.23 15.60
C LEU A 444 6.80 19.58 15.04
N SER A 445 6.19 20.00 13.95
CA SER A 445 6.40 21.32 13.36
C SER A 445 5.09 22.01 13.05
N ASN A 446 4.85 23.17 13.66
CA ASN A 446 3.63 23.97 13.58
C ASN A 446 2.34 23.19 13.94
N VAL A 447 2.43 22.23 14.85
CA VAL A 447 1.27 21.46 15.32
C VAL A 447 0.72 22.13 16.57
N THR A 448 -0.57 22.44 16.62
CA THR A 448 -1.18 23.10 17.79
C THR A 448 -2.55 22.52 18.11
N GLY A 449 -2.89 22.47 19.41
CA GLY A 449 -4.20 21.97 19.87
C GLY A 449 -4.30 20.44 19.95
N GLY A 450 -3.17 19.76 20.17
CA GLY A 450 -3.09 18.31 20.35
C GLY A 450 -2.48 17.90 21.68
N ALA A 451 -2.45 16.59 21.94
CA ALA A 451 -1.88 16.01 23.13
C ALA A 451 -1.07 14.74 22.86
N ILE A 452 -0.03 14.53 23.67
CA ILE A 452 0.76 13.32 23.76
C ILE A 452 0.53 12.77 25.16
N LYS A 453 -0.17 11.64 25.29
CA LYS A 453 -0.58 11.10 26.60
C LYS A 453 -0.22 9.63 26.78
N GLU A 454 0.24 9.26 27.98
CA GLU A 454 0.40 7.85 28.38
C GLU A 454 1.25 7.02 27.41
N ASN A 455 2.21 7.65 26.72
CA ASN A 455 3.15 6.97 25.83
C ASN A 455 4.42 6.59 26.59
N ASN A 456 5.09 5.53 26.15
CA ASN A 456 6.37 5.08 26.69
C ASN A 456 7.48 5.27 25.65
N PHE A 457 8.58 5.89 26.05
CA PHE A 457 9.74 6.17 25.21
C PHE A 457 11.01 5.63 25.85
N THR A 458 11.80 4.86 25.11
CA THR A 458 13.06 4.30 25.59
C THR A 458 14.18 4.46 24.56
N GLY A 459 15.34 4.97 25.01
CA GLY A 459 16.61 4.92 24.27
C GLY A 459 16.78 5.95 23.15
N TYR A 460 15.99 7.03 23.15
CA TYR A 460 16.15 8.14 22.21
C TYR A 460 17.11 9.23 22.72
N ASP A 461 17.88 9.83 21.80
CA ASP A 461 18.70 11.02 22.07
C ASP A 461 17.84 12.28 22.21
N LYS A 462 16.81 12.42 21.38
CA LYS A 462 15.79 13.46 21.48
C LYS A 462 14.43 12.80 21.48
N THR A 463 13.70 12.86 22.59
CA THR A 463 12.42 12.14 22.65
C THR A 463 11.35 12.90 21.89
N VAL A 464 11.00 14.10 22.32
CA VAL A 464 10.01 14.94 21.64
C VAL A 464 10.64 16.27 21.25
N PHE A 465 10.68 16.54 19.94
CA PHE A 465 11.21 17.77 19.38
C PHE A 465 10.11 18.61 18.74
N MET A 466 9.87 19.79 19.30
CA MET A 466 8.82 20.72 18.91
C MET A 466 9.41 21.97 18.26
N LEU A 467 8.88 22.34 17.09
CA LEU A 467 9.20 23.56 16.34
C LEU A 467 7.92 24.36 16.09
N GLY A 468 7.77 25.53 16.71
CA GLY A 468 6.55 26.35 16.60
C GLY A 468 5.26 25.60 16.95
N SER A 469 5.31 24.63 17.86
CA SER A 469 4.20 23.73 18.17
C SER A 469 3.67 23.95 19.59
N SER A 470 2.38 23.70 19.84
CA SER A 470 1.73 23.84 21.14
C SER A 470 0.96 22.57 21.50
N ILE A 471 1.46 21.82 22.49
CA ILE A 471 1.00 20.45 22.79
C ILE A 471 0.87 20.23 24.30
N ASP A 472 -0.16 19.50 24.68
CA ASP A 472 -0.38 19.02 26.04
C ASP A 472 0.32 17.67 26.27
N PHE A 473 0.97 17.51 27.43
CA PHE A 473 1.72 16.31 27.81
C PHE A 473 1.18 15.74 29.11
N TYR A 474 0.66 14.52 29.08
CA TYR A 474 0.09 13.87 30.26
C TYR A 474 0.59 12.43 30.44
N GLY A 475 1.07 12.06 31.62
CA GLY A 475 1.33 10.66 31.98
C GLY A 475 2.37 9.92 31.12
N ASN A 476 3.22 10.63 30.37
CA ASN A 476 4.22 9.97 29.52
C ASN A 476 5.42 9.48 30.35
N SER A 477 5.98 8.34 29.95
CA SER A 477 7.22 7.79 30.49
C SER A 477 8.35 7.95 29.48
N ILE A 478 9.31 8.83 29.77
CA ILE A 478 10.48 9.10 28.93
C ILE A 478 11.73 8.58 29.63
N ILE A 479 12.40 7.63 28.98
CA ILE A 479 13.71 7.12 29.37
C ILE A 479 14.65 7.37 28.20
N GLY A 480 15.43 8.45 28.29
CA GLY A 480 16.40 8.84 27.26
C GLY A 480 17.58 7.87 27.15
N SER A 481 18.41 8.05 26.13
CA SER A 481 19.67 7.32 25.98
C SER A 481 20.75 7.74 26.99
N ASP A 482 21.71 6.85 27.24
CA ASP A 482 22.78 7.03 28.25
C ASP A 482 23.89 8.04 27.85
N GLN A 483 23.82 8.65 26.67
CA GLN A 483 24.95 9.41 26.09
C GLN A 483 24.84 10.93 26.25
N SER A 484 23.69 11.54 25.89
CA SER A 484 23.40 12.98 26.02
C SER A 484 21.92 13.29 25.76
N SER A 485 21.03 12.48 26.35
CA SER A 485 19.62 12.50 25.98
C SER A 485 18.87 13.75 26.45
N LYS A 486 17.86 14.09 25.65
CA LYS A 486 16.97 15.23 25.85
C LYS A 486 15.53 14.75 25.80
N GLY A 487 14.78 15.02 26.86
CA GLY A 487 13.39 14.62 26.96
C GLY A 487 12.52 15.43 26.00
N ILE A 488 12.18 16.65 26.41
CA ILE A 488 11.32 17.57 25.64
C ILE A 488 12.14 18.75 25.15
N LEU A 489 12.18 18.97 23.84
CA LEU A 489 12.89 20.09 23.21
C LEU A 489 11.88 21.03 22.56
N GLN A 490 11.94 22.31 22.93
CA GLN A 490 11.00 23.33 22.48
C GLN A 490 11.74 24.47 21.79
N TYR A 491 11.45 24.67 20.51
CA TYR A 491 12.12 25.65 19.67
C TYR A 491 11.08 26.53 18.95
N ALA A 492 11.49 27.75 18.60
CA ALA A 492 10.73 28.67 17.75
C ALA A 492 9.32 28.98 18.30
N ALA A 493 9.24 29.48 19.53
CA ALA A 493 7.99 29.83 20.22
C ALA A 493 7.03 28.63 20.42
N SER A 494 7.60 27.43 20.62
CA SER A 494 6.79 26.28 21.02
C SER A 494 6.25 26.45 22.44
N ASN A 495 5.23 25.66 22.79
CA ASN A 495 4.61 25.63 24.11
C ASN A 495 4.28 24.19 24.51
N ALA A 496 4.97 23.65 25.51
CA ALA A 496 4.60 22.40 26.16
C ALA A 496 3.80 22.70 27.42
N ASN A 497 2.60 22.14 27.48
CA ASN A 497 1.77 22.16 28.68
C ASN A 497 1.94 20.84 29.46
N LEU A 498 2.59 20.96 30.60
CA LEU A 498 2.89 19.93 31.59
C LEU A 498 2.17 20.24 32.92
N SER A 499 1.21 21.17 32.92
CA SER A 499 0.52 21.66 34.11
C SER A 499 -0.95 21.28 34.15
N ALA A 500 -1.54 21.34 35.35
CA ALA A 500 -2.98 21.36 35.51
C ALA A 500 -3.57 22.72 35.11
N SER A 501 -4.82 22.72 34.65
CA SER A 501 -5.66 23.92 34.57
C SER A 501 -6.79 23.79 35.60
N GLY A 502 -6.62 24.46 36.74
CA GLY A 502 -7.51 24.29 37.89
C GLY A 502 -7.48 22.85 38.41
N GLU A 503 -8.65 22.24 38.59
CA GLU A 503 -8.77 20.83 39.02
C GLU A 503 -8.60 19.83 37.86
N MET A 504 -8.39 20.28 36.62
CA MET A 504 -8.28 19.41 35.44
C MET A 504 -6.84 19.30 34.95
N PHE A 505 -6.39 18.07 34.73
CA PHE A 505 -5.06 17.79 34.21
C PHE A 505 -5.10 17.64 32.69
N THR A 506 -4.96 18.75 31.99
CA THR A 506 -4.70 18.73 30.54
C THR A 506 -3.24 18.35 30.27
N GLY A 507 -2.31 18.75 31.14
CA GLY A 507 -0.96 18.21 31.24
C GLY A 507 -0.60 17.75 32.67
N GLY A 508 0.57 17.13 32.83
CA GLY A 508 1.09 16.69 34.13
C GLY A 508 1.39 15.18 34.22
N TYR A 509 1.90 14.73 35.37
CA TYR A 509 2.21 13.32 35.68
C TYR A 509 3.23 12.67 34.75
N ASN A 510 4.03 13.45 34.01
CA ASN A 510 5.05 12.90 33.12
C ASN A 510 6.29 12.50 33.92
N THR A 511 6.91 11.38 33.57
CA THR A 511 8.22 10.97 34.08
C THR A 511 9.26 11.15 32.98
N VAL A 512 10.29 11.95 33.23
CA VAL A 512 11.37 12.22 32.28
C VAL A 512 12.71 11.89 32.94
N THR A 513 13.31 10.79 32.51
CA THR A 513 14.64 10.35 32.94
C THR A 513 15.63 10.51 31.80
N VAL A 514 16.71 11.25 32.02
CA VAL A 514 17.75 11.49 31.01
C VAL A 514 19.17 11.28 31.57
N GLY A 515 20.05 10.82 30.69
CA GLY A 515 21.40 10.38 30.98
C GLY A 515 22.47 10.98 30.07
N GLY A 516 23.74 10.93 30.50
CA GLY A 516 24.89 11.34 29.70
C GLY A 516 25.55 12.68 30.05
N GLN A 517 26.39 13.21 29.14
CA GLN A 517 27.27 14.36 29.40
C GLN A 517 26.64 15.75 29.18
N THR A 518 25.46 15.82 28.54
CA THR A 518 24.72 17.08 28.30
C THR A 518 23.20 16.89 28.41
N ALA A 519 22.80 16.04 29.36
CA ALA A 519 21.43 15.55 29.50
C ALA A 519 20.46 16.63 29.98
N LYS A 520 19.28 16.71 29.37
CA LYS A 520 18.27 17.73 29.71
C LYS A 520 16.88 17.15 29.75
N CYS A 521 16.16 17.30 30.87
CA CYS A 521 14.76 16.85 30.88
C CYS A 521 13.94 17.74 29.93
N ILE A 522 14.12 19.06 30.03
CA ILE A 522 13.50 20.04 29.14
C ILE A 522 14.56 21.03 28.62
N GLU A 523 14.61 21.21 27.30
CA GLU A 523 15.42 22.23 26.62
C GLU A 523 14.51 23.25 25.91
N LEU A 524 14.68 24.53 26.23
CA LEU A 524 13.88 25.64 25.71
C LEU A 524 14.74 26.57 24.84
N ARG A 525 14.25 26.96 23.67
CA ARG A 525 14.88 27.98 22.82
C ARG A 525 13.80 28.96 22.35
N ASN A 526 13.69 30.08 23.06
CA ASN A 526 12.66 31.10 22.84
C ASN A 526 11.26 30.45 22.79
N SER A 527 10.87 29.77 23.87
CA SER A 527 9.63 28.97 23.94
C SER A 527 8.97 29.10 25.32
N TYR A 528 7.69 28.76 25.40
CA TYR A 528 6.87 28.84 26.61
C TYR A 528 6.81 27.48 27.31
N LEU A 529 6.60 27.49 28.62
CA LEU A 529 6.53 26.28 29.44
C LEU A 529 5.44 26.41 30.49
N LEU A 530 4.37 25.62 30.40
CA LEU A 530 3.40 25.53 31.49
C LEU A 530 3.73 24.28 32.29
N ILE A 531 4.18 24.42 33.54
CA ILE A 531 4.71 23.31 34.34
C ILE A 531 4.16 23.28 35.77
N ASP A 532 3.55 24.38 36.20
CA ASP A 532 3.05 24.55 37.55
C ASP A 532 1.96 23.54 37.93
N HIS A 533 1.97 23.07 39.19
CA HIS A 533 1.00 22.11 39.70
C HIS A 533 0.88 20.83 38.84
N GLY A 534 1.96 20.44 38.16
CA GLY A 534 1.96 19.38 37.16
C GLY A 534 2.21 17.97 37.68
N TYR A 535 2.76 17.81 38.88
CA TYR A 535 3.15 16.50 39.43
C TYR A 535 4.08 15.69 38.51
N ASN A 536 4.90 16.38 37.72
CA ASN A 536 5.87 15.73 36.84
C ASN A 536 7.11 15.29 37.64
N THR A 537 7.72 14.19 37.22
CA THR A 537 8.98 13.70 37.78
C THR A 537 10.12 13.90 36.77
N PHE A 538 11.08 14.76 37.09
CA PHE A 538 12.27 15.01 36.29
C PHE A 538 13.49 14.39 36.95
N ARG A 539 14.14 13.42 36.29
CA ARG A 539 15.29 12.69 36.81
C ARG A 539 16.51 12.84 35.91
N LEU A 540 17.61 13.28 36.51
CA LEU A 540 18.95 13.21 35.94
C LEU A 540 19.67 11.98 36.50
N GLU A 541 20.26 11.15 35.64
CA GLU A 541 21.00 9.97 36.10
C GLU A 541 22.28 10.33 36.88
N SER A 542 22.85 11.51 36.61
CA SER A 542 24.07 11.96 37.25
C SER A 542 24.12 13.48 37.41
N SER A 543 24.90 13.95 38.39
CA SER A 543 25.07 15.37 38.70
C SER A 543 26.08 16.09 37.81
N ILE A 544 26.49 15.49 36.67
CA ILE A 544 27.55 16.01 35.79
C ILE A 544 27.28 17.46 35.39
N THR A 545 28.32 18.30 35.40
CA THR A 545 28.25 19.69 34.94
C THR A 545 27.76 19.75 33.50
N GLY A 546 26.70 20.53 33.24
CA GLY A 546 26.04 20.58 31.92
C GLY A 546 24.72 19.81 31.84
N ASN A 547 24.42 18.94 32.82
CA ASN A 547 23.11 18.31 32.93
C ASN A 547 22.13 19.21 33.70
N TYR A 548 20.90 19.36 33.21
CA TYR A 548 19.89 20.22 33.83
C TYR A 548 18.50 19.58 33.76
N HIS A 549 17.67 19.77 34.78
CA HIS A 549 16.24 19.48 34.64
C HIS A 549 15.64 20.45 33.62
N LEU A 550 15.93 21.74 33.76
CA LEU A 550 15.45 22.80 32.87
C LEU A 550 16.64 23.63 32.35
N GLU A 551 16.78 23.76 31.03
CA GLU A 551 17.76 24.67 30.42
C GLU A 551 17.12 25.44 29.26
N GLY A 552 17.42 26.73 29.13
CA GLY A 552 17.08 27.45 27.91
C GLY A 552 16.68 28.91 28.05
N THR A 553 15.88 29.39 27.09
CA THR A 553 15.35 30.75 27.09
C THR A 553 13.83 30.82 26.93
N ILE A 554 13.18 31.68 27.72
CA ILE A 554 11.73 31.97 27.69
C ILE A 554 11.51 33.43 27.23
N PRO A 555 10.48 33.71 26.42
CA PRO A 555 10.08 35.08 26.05
C PRO A 555 9.80 35.99 27.27
N ASN A 556 10.19 37.27 27.17
CA ASN A 556 10.07 38.26 28.26
C ASN A 556 8.62 38.69 28.57
N ASP A 557 7.67 38.36 27.71
CA ASP A 557 6.26 38.77 27.79
C ASP A 557 5.41 37.88 28.70
N TYR A 558 5.95 36.77 29.21
CA TYR A 558 5.24 35.90 30.16
C TYR A 558 5.02 36.57 31.54
N GLY A 559 5.88 37.52 31.94
CA GLY A 559 5.62 38.46 33.04
C GLY A 559 5.53 37.90 34.46
N ALA A 560 5.79 36.60 34.69
CA ALA A 560 5.75 35.97 36.02
C ALA A 560 7.13 35.99 36.71
N ASP A 561 7.21 36.58 37.91
CA ASP A 561 8.37 36.51 38.82
C ASP A 561 7.87 36.44 40.28
N PRO A 562 8.09 35.32 40.99
CA PRO A 562 8.77 34.11 40.53
C PRO A 562 7.98 33.36 39.45
N TYR A 563 8.68 32.58 38.61
CA TYR A 563 8.08 31.74 37.58
C TYR A 563 7.50 30.47 38.22
N PRO A 564 6.20 30.21 38.08
CA PRO A 564 5.54 29.13 38.82
C PRO A 564 5.96 27.76 38.28
N ALA A 565 6.42 26.88 39.19
CA ALA A 565 6.82 25.50 38.90
C ALA A 565 6.61 24.56 40.11
N GLU A 566 5.63 24.89 40.96
CA GLU A 566 5.32 24.16 42.18
C GLU A 566 4.78 22.75 41.87
N LEU A 567 4.86 21.88 42.88
CA LEU A 567 4.39 20.50 42.86
C LEU A 567 4.93 19.66 41.70
N ASN A 568 6.19 19.84 41.36
CA ASN A 568 6.95 18.93 40.50
C ASN A 568 8.08 18.27 41.32
N CYS A 569 8.45 17.04 40.98
CA CYS A 569 9.56 16.36 41.63
C CYS A 569 10.83 16.40 40.78
N TYR A 570 11.98 16.62 41.45
CA TYR A 570 13.30 16.72 40.83
C TYR A 570 14.29 15.78 41.51
N GLN A 571 15.00 14.98 40.72
CA GLN A 571 15.93 13.97 41.22
C GLN A 571 17.25 13.97 40.45
N ILE A 572 18.35 13.81 41.20
CA ILE A 572 19.66 13.47 40.64
C ILE A 572 20.10 12.14 41.26
N GLY A 573 20.04 11.07 40.47
CA GLY A 573 20.19 9.71 41.01
C GLY A 573 18.95 9.28 41.80
N ASN A 574 19.11 9.02 43.10
CA ASN A 574 18.06 8.37 43.92
C ASN A 574 17.88 8.92 45.36
N PRO A 575 18.15 10.20 45.62
CA PRO A 575 17.15 10.95 46.41
C PRO A 575 16.62 12.18 45.68
N ASN A 576 15.51 12.73 46.18
CA ASN A 576 15.01 14.05 45.78
C ASN A 576 16.10 15.09 46.03
N THR A 577 16.27 16.01 45.07
CA THR A 577 17.31 17.05 45.11
C THR A 577 16.74 18.38 44.70
N GLU A 578 17.44 19.46 45.08
CA GLU A 578 17.15 20.80 44.55
C GLU A 578 17.12 20.80 43.01
N PRO A 579 16.17 21.52 42.40
CA PRO A 579 16.05 21.61 40.95
C PRO A 579 17.31 22.24 40.35
N LYS A 580 18.07 21.45 39.58
CA LYS A 580 19.16 21.98 38.75
C LYS A 580 18.61 22.62 37.46
N HIS A 581 18.69 23.96 37.36
CA HIS A 581 18.20 24.71 36.20
C HIS A 581 19.21 25.76 35.70
N ASN A 582 19.10 26.11 34.41
CA ASN A 582 19.81 27.24 33.78
C ASN A 582 18.89 27.83 32.70
N VAL A 583 17.85 28.53 33.15
CA VAL A 583 16.86 29.17 32.28
C VAL A 583 16.95 30.68 32.42
N ARG A 584 16.87 31.37 31.29
CA ARG A 584 16.94 32.83 31.20
C ARG A 584 15.75 33.39 30.45
N TRP A 585 15.42 34.62 30.73
CA TRP A 585 14.65 35.46 29.84
C TRP A 585 15.43 35.69 28.53
N ILE A 586 14.76 36.12 27.45
CA ILE A 586 15.40 36.32 26.15
C ILE A 586 16.45 37.44 26.17
N ASP A 587 16.37 38.34 27.16
CA ASP A 587 17.37 39.37 27.43
C ASP A 587 18.55 38.89 28.29
N GLU A 588 18.70 37.57 28.45
CA GLU A 588 19.74 36.87 29.20
C GLU A 588 19.67 37.01 30.72
N THR A 589 18.64 37.66 31.27
CA THR A 589 18.45 37.71 32.72
C THR A 589 18.01 36.34 33.26
N PRO A 590 18.62 35.82 34.34
CA PRO A 590 18.19 34.54 34.93
C PRO A 590 16.74 34.60 35.40
N ILE A 591 15.98 33.53 35.16
CA ILE A 591 14.62 33.39 35.69
C ILE A 591 14.70 32.90 37.13
N ASN A 592 13.98 33.58 38.02
CA ASN A 592 13.73 33.12 39.37
C ASN A 592 12.48 32.22 39.34
N PHE A 593 12.60 30.97 39.75
CA PHE A 593 11.48 30.02 39.80
C PHE A 593 10.92 29.92 41.22
N ASP A 594 9.62 29.69 41.32
CA ASP A 594 8.97 29.24 42.54
C ASP A 594 8.96 27.72 42.54
N PHE A 595 9.90 27.13 43.29
CA PHE A 595 9.97 25.69 43.45
C PHE A 595 9.44 25.32 44.83
N ASP A 596 8.27 24.69 44.88
CA ASP A 596 7.79 23.91 46.02
C ASP A 596 7.65 22.44 45.58
N PRO A 597 8.73 21.63 45.67
CA PRO A 597 8.76 20.30 45.05
C PRO A 597 7.80 19.32 45.73
N ALA A 598 7.06 18.55 44.92
CA ALA A 598 6.27 17.43 45.41
C ALA A 598 7.15 16.19 45.68
N ASP A 599 6.60 15.23 46.44
CA ASP A 599 7.20 13.91 46.53
C ASP A 599 7.17 13.19 45.17
N CYS A 600 8.25 12.45 44.87
CA CYS A 600 8.35 11.66 43.65
C CYS A 600 7.47 10.40 43.67
N GLU A 601 6.84 10.08 44.80
CA GLU A 601 5.80 9.05 44.88
C GLU A 601 4.46 9.68 44.51
N VAL A 602 4.17 9.71 43.21
CA VAL A 602 2.95 10.31 42.70
C VAL A 602 1.81 9.28 42.77
N THR A 603 0.70 9.64 43.40
CA THR A 603 -0.54 8.85 43.36
C THR A 603 -1.35 9.32 42.16
N GLU A 604 -1.62 8.44 41.20
CA GLU A 604 -2.45 8.78 40.04
C GLU A 604 -3.87 9.18 40.47
N GLN A 605 -4.46 10.12 39.72
CA GLN A 605 -5.86 10.51 39.90
C GLN A 605 -6.79 9.42 39.34
N GLU A 606 -7.77 8.98 40.14
CA GLU A 606 -8.73 7.93 39.74
C GLU A 606 -9.88 8.46 38.87
N ASN A 607 -10.17 9.77 38.90
CA ASN A 607 -11.30 10.31 38.17
C ASN A 607 -10.91 10.72 36.74
N LEU A 608 -11.75 10.32 35.78
CA LEU A 608 -11.56 10.55 34.35
C LEU A 608 -12.81 11.22 33.75
N MET A 609 -12.58 12.17 32.84
CA MET A 609 -13.58 12.69 31.91
C MET A 609 -13.21 12.21 30.50
N VAL A 610 -14.22 11.80 29.73
CA VAL A 610 -14.06 11.34 28.36
C VAL A 610 -14.75 12.32 27.42
N PHE A 611 -14.01 12.88 26.48
CA PHE A 611 -14.48 13.78 25.44
C PHE A 611 -14.52 13.04 24.11
N ASN A 612 -15.70 12.91 23.51
CA ASN A 612 -15.79 12.38 22.16
C ASN A 612 -15.40 13.48 21.16
N LEU A 613 -14.35 13.23 20.38
CA LEU A 613 -13.79 14.18 19.41
C LEU A 613 -14.34 14.04 17.99
N ASP A 614 -15.40 13.24 17.80
CA ASP A 614 -15.98 12.78 16.53
C ASP A 614 -15.29 11.50 15.98
N ASN A 615 -15.97 10.80 15.04
CA ASN A 615 -15.49 9.57 14.38
C ASN A 615 -15.03 8.44 15.33
N GLY A 616 -15.61 8.36 16.53
CA GLY A 616 -15.28 7.33 17.53
C GLY A 616 -13.96 7.57 18.28
N ILE A 617 -13.27 8.69 18.05
CA ILE A 617 -12.11 9.10 18.84
C ILE A 617 -12.61 9.67 20.16
N ASN A 618 -11.98 9.22 21.25
CA ASN A 618 -12.22 9.76 22.57
C ASN A 618 -10.91 10.27 23.15
N ASP A 619 -10.91 11.53 23.61
CA ASP A 619 -9.85 12.08 24.43
C ASP A 619 -10.21 11.96 25.91
N THR A 620 -9.21 11.75 26.76
CA THR A 620 -9.43 11.59 28.20
C THR A 620 -8.66 12.64 29.00
N VAL A 621 -9.31 13.19 30.03
CA VAL A 621 -8.73 14.20 30.92
C VAL A 621 -9.01 13.80 32.36
N ARG A 622 -7.97 13.76 33.19
CA ARG A 622 -8.12 13.43 34.62
C ARG A 622 -8.42 14.69 35.43
N TYR A 623 -9.10 14.53 36.57
CA TYR A 623 -9.43 15.66 37.45
C TYR A 623 -9.44 15.28 38.94
N GLU A 624 -9.21 16.26 39.81
CA GLU A 624 -9.36 16.08 41.26
C GLU A 624 -10.83 16.21 41.67
N SER A 625 -11.38 15.24 42.41
CA SER A 625 -12.74 15.37 42.96
C SER A 625 -12.73 16.26 44.20
N GLY A 626 -12.97 17.57 44.02
CA GLY A 626 -12.65 18.58 45.04
C GLY A 626 -13.70 19.64 45.39
N CYS A 627 -14.96 19.61 44.94
CA CYS A 627 -15.91 20.69 45.29
C CYS A 627 -17.22 20.25 45.97
N SER A 628 -17.28 20.49 47.29
CA SER A 628 -18.49 21.03 47.93
C SER A 628 -18.25 22.50 48.32
N GLY A 629 -18.92 23.42 47.61
CA GLY A 629 -18.99 24.86 47.87
C GLY A 629 -18.84 25.64 46.55
N GLY A 630 -19.62 26.63 46.16
CA GLY A 630 -20.69 27.40 46.79
C GLY A 630 -20.95 28.61 45.87
N GLY A 631 -21.53 28.36 44.69
CA GLY A 631 -21.87 29.36 43.68
C GLY A 631 -22.97 28.79 42.78
N GLU A 632 -23.99 29.59 42.47
CA GLU A 632 -25.34 29.18 42.06
C GLU A 632 -25.43 27.95 41.14
N SER A 633 -25.90 26.85 41.74
CA SER A 633 -26.29 25.62 41.06
C SER A 633 -27.51 25.85 40.17
N ASN A 634 -27.30 25.99 38.86
CA ASN A 634 -28.34 25.67 37.87
C ASN A 634 -27.87 24.71 36.77
N VAL A 635 -26.80 23.96 37.00
CA VAL A 635 -26.56 22.70 36.28
C VAL A 635 -26.24 21.63 37.31
N LYS A 636 -27.28 20.92 37.76
CA LYS A 636 -27.12 19.64 38.45
C LYS A 636 -26.51 18.66 37.44
N LEU A 637 -25.24 18.31 37.60
CA LEU A 637 -24.71 17.08 37.02
C LEU A 637 -25.20 15.90 37.88
N PRO A 638 -25.97 14.94 37.34
CA PRO A 638 -26.45 13.83 38.11
C PRO A 638 -25.31 12.85 38.37
N ALA A 639 -25.02 12.63 39.66
CA ALA A 639 -24.24 11.48 40.10
C ALA A 639 -24.94 10.18 39.69
N ARG A 640 -24.13 9.22 39.20
CA ARG A 640 -24.46 7.80 38.90
C ARG A 640 -25.39 7.54 37.71
N ALA A 641 -24.78 7.39 36.55
CA ALA A 641 -24.94 6.33 35.55
C ALA A 641 -24.22 6.80 34.27
N GLY A 642 -23.50 5.91 33.57
CA GLY A 642 -22.70 6.24 32.39
C GLY A 642 -23.46 7.09 31.36
N GLY A 643 -23.13 8.38 31.31
CA GLY A 643 -23.68 9.32 30.36
C GLY A 643 -22.54 10.04 29.66
N GLU A 644 -22.31 9.68 28.39
CA GLU A 644 -21.46 10.41 27.46
C GLU A 644 -21.87 11.89 27.43
N LEU A 645 -20.92 12.79 27.66
CA LEU A 645 -21.09 14.19 27.28
C LEU A 645 -20.74 14.30 25.79
N LYS A 646 -21.73 14.13 24.91
CA LYS A 646 -21.53 14.30 23.46
C LYS A 646 -21.32 15.78 23.11
N ILE A 647 -20.08 16.17 22.87
CA ILE A 647 -19.72 17.43 22.22
C ILE A 647 -19.47 17.13 20.74
N THR A 648 -20.47 17.36 19.89
CA THR A 648 -20.45 16.92 18.47
C THR A 648 -19.71 17.88 17.52
N ASN A 649 -18.73 18.65 17.99
CA ASN A 649 -17.95 19.53 17.12
C ASN A 649 -16.60 19.93 17.75
N MET A 650 -15.48 19.65 17.05
CA MET A 650 -14.13 20.05 17.47
C MET A 650 -13.95 21.57 17.65
N GLU A 651 -14.68 22.41 16.91
CA GLU A 651 -14.63 23.87 17.09
C GLU A 651 -15.11 24.29 18.49
N LYS A 652 -16.05 23.53 19.08
CA LYS A 652 -16.53 23.79 20.45
C LYS A 652 -15.56 23.29 21.51
N LEU A 653 -14.71 22.32 21.18
CA LEU A 653 -13.59 21.94 22.06
C LEU A 653 -12.55 23.06 22.10
N GLN A 654 -12.30 23.75 20.98
CA GLN A 654 -11.45 24.94 20.95
C GLN A 654 -12.04 26.09 21.78
N GLU A 655 -13.36 26.33 21.72
CA GLU A 655 -14.02 27.29 22.60
C GLU A 655 -13.97 26.88 24.08
N LEU A 656 -14.14 25.58 24.41
CA LEU A 656 -14.07 25.08 25.78
C LEU A 656 -12.64 25.15 26.33
N VAL A 657 -11.64 24.77 25.53
CA VAL A 657 -10.22 24.87 25.87
C VAL A 657 -9.78 26.33 25.97
N GLN A 658 -10.28 27.24 25.13
CA GLN A 658 -10.07 28.69 25.33
C GLN A 658 -10.80 29.23 26.56
N PHE A 659 -12.00 28.74 26.87
CA PHE A 659 -12.77 29.14 28.05
C PHE A 659 -12.13 28.64 29.36
N LEU A 660 -11.42 27.50 29.31
CA LEU A 660 -10.63 26.94 30.41
C LEU A 660 -9.21 27.52 30.51
N ARG A 661 -8.82 28.42 29.59
CA ARG A 661 -7.52 29.11 29.55
C ARG A 661 -7.57 30.56 30.07
N VAL A 662 -8.71 31.03 30.58
CA VAL A 662 -8.86 32.37 31.19
C VAL A 662 -8.68 32.31 32.69
#